data_AF-A0A3B9V8R7-F1
#
_entry.id   AF-A0A3B9V8R7-F1
#
_cell.length_a   1.000
_cell.length_b   1.000
_cell.length_c   1.000
_cell.angle_alpha   90.00
_cell.angle_beta   90.00
_cell.angle_gamma   90.00
#
_symmetry.space_group_name_H-M   'P 1'
#
loop_
_entity.id
_entity.type
_entity.pdbx_description
1 polymer ?
#
loop_
_entity_poly.entity_id
_entity_poly.type
_entity_poly.pdbx_seq_one_letter_code
_entity_poly.pdbx_strand_id
1 'polypeptide(L)'
;MESTATDPFSKIISTLLKPLIFASKDNFAHLSAIKNIELLTQNLCHQALRLSISDSNIGRVRELQGIFVGFDSLTVEGKRDKITKAMDIIKEIGVRGLLQNASPVKTFGDRSIGGLASKAGSSSPIEEIKARFSRLLTPLRAAKGIGPKLAEVFRKKGLETAEDILYWLPIRYEDRRKIKKISQLRFGAKEVASGEIMVMGEAFYGRRKIFEMSIGDGSGFLRLKWFNYKLPFMKRRYKIGQRLIVYGEIGIFGGQKDIIHPDIEIFEEGDELDSIHFNAIVPIYSQIGNIHQKTLRKIIRNIVHEYASRSIGSVPLNILKHYDLLELSDALAEVHMPSQIPPHPPLEKGGGGDFNLRNWLPHKSLVFDELFCLEMGLALKKGNTEKQKGIAFNTVSKMADNFAKMLPFKLTAAQDRALSEIKRDMAMPHPMNRLIQGDVGSGKTVVAFIASLIAIENNCQSAIMAPTEILAEQHYLNIHGYAESLGIKVALLTSNLTKAERTAILDGIKNGKINLAIGTHALIQEDVEFNKLGLVIVDEQHRFGVVQRALLKKKGTGGQGVEGKDTRLSPGILEPLTPDVLVMTATPIPRTLAMTVYGDLDVSVIDELPPGRKPVKTKVYRERGRNEVYKIIKDELAQGRQVYIVYPIIEESEELDLRDATKMSEHLQKDIFPNYKVNLLHGRMKSEEKEAIMKAFKSQQINILVSTTVIEVGIDVPNATVMVIEHAERFGLSQLHQ
;
A
#
# COMPACT_ATOMS: atom_id res chain seq x y z
N MET A 1 26.06 29.17 -38.76
CA MET A 1 25.94 29.21 -40.23
C MET A 1 25.34 27.87 -40.62
N GLU A 2 24.08 27.74 -41.02
CA GLU A 2 23.38 28.42 -42.12
C GLU A 2 22.04 29.04 -41.70
N SER A 3 21.71 30.19 -42.28
CA SER A 3 20.42 30.87 -42.16
C SER A 3 19.46 30.26 -43.18
N THR A 4 18.36 29.65 -42.75
CA THR A 4 17.29 29.26 -43.67
C THR A 4 16.31 30.42 -43.79
N ALA A 5 16.43 31.17 -44.88
CA ALA A 5 15.41 32.11 -45.33
C ALA A 5 14.08 31.35 -45.45
N THR A 6 13.06 31.81 -44.73
CA THR A 6 11.72 31.21 -44.78
C THR A 6 11.12 31.48 -46.15
N ASP A 7 10.97 30.43 -46.96
CA ASP A 7 10.31 30.46 -48.26
C ASP A 7 9.00 31.28 -48.22
N PRO A 8 8.78 32.25 -49.14
CA PRO A 8 7.59 33.09 -49.17
C PRO A 8 6.27 32.31 -49.12
N PHE A 9 6.20 31.12 -49.73
CA PHE A 9 5.02 30.26 -49.68
C PHE A 9 4.78 29.69 -48.27
N SER A 10 5.82 29.20 -47.60
CA SER A 10 5.78 28.77 -46.18
C SER A 10 5.30 29.89 -45.24
N LYS A 11 5.70 31.15 -45.49
CA LYS A 11 5.24 32.31 -44.72
C LYS A 11 3.73 32.60 -44.90
N ILE A 12 3.20 32.41 -46.10
CA ILE A 12 1.76 32.57 -46.38
C ILE A 12 0.95 31.48 -45.67
N ILE A 13 1.38 30.21 -45.78
CA ILE A 13 0.69 29.07 -45.14
C ILE A 13 0.73 29.18 -43.61
N SER A 14 1.86 29.59 -43.03
CA SER A 14 1.96 29.80 -41.57
C SER A 14 1.08 30.94 -41.06
N THR A 15 0.87 31.97 -41.88
CA THR A 15 -0.04 33.08 -41.54
C THR A 15 -1.50 32.63 -41.55
N LEU A 16 -1.86 31.72 -42.46
CA LEU A 16 -3.19 31.12 -42.57
C LEU A 16 -3.48 30.12 -41.44
N LEU A 17 -2.46 29.43 -40.94
CA LEU A 17 -2.57 28.44 -39.85
C LEU A 17 -2.96 29.05 -38.49
N LYS A 18 -2.46 30.25 -38.17
CA LYS A 18 -2.67 30.91 -36.87
C LYS A 18 -4.15 31.09 -36.48
N PRO A 19 -5.01 31.69 -37.33
CA PRO A 19 -6.43 31.83 -37.00
C PRO A 19 -7.17 30.49 -36.94
N LEU A 20 -6.76 29.48 -37.72
CA LEU A 20 -7.38 28.15 -37.69
C LEU A 20 -7.07 27.39 -36.40
N ILE A 21 -5.84 27.47 -35.90
CA ILE A 21 -5.46 26.91 -34.59
C ILE A 21 -6.23 27.61 -33.47
N PHE A 22 -6.38 28.94 -33.53
CA PHE A 22 -7.16 29.68 -32.56
C PHE A 22 -8.63 29.21 -32.55
N ALA A 23 -9.20 29.00 -33.74
CA ALA A 23 -10.57 28.49 -33.90
C ALA A 23 -10.77 27.09 -33.32
N SER A 24 -9.76 26.23 -33.36
CA SER A 24 -9.86 24.82 -32.96
C SER A 24 -9.55 24.54 -31.48
N LYS A 25 -9.13 25.55 -30.70
CA LYS A 25 -8.87 25.40 -29.26
C LYS A 25 -10.17 25.20 -28.47
N ASP A 26 -10.04 24.56 -27.30
CA ASP A 26 -11.14 24.36 -26.34
C ASP A 26 -12.42 23.79 -26.98
N ASN A 27 -12.28 22.78 -27.85
CA ASN A 27 -13.37 22.15 -28.59
C ASN A 27 -14.20 23.14 -29.43
N PHE A 28 -13.53 24.10 -30.08
CA PHE A 28 -14.10 25.15 -30.92
C PHE A 28 -14.90 26.23 -30.16
N ALA A 29 -14.64 26.42 -28.85
CA ALA A 29 -15.34 27.44 -28.05
C ALA A 29 -15.18 28.89 -28.57
N HIS A 30 -14.11 29.17 -29.32
CA HIS A 30 -13.79 30.52 -29.84
C HIS A 30 -14.26 30.77 -31.28
N LEU A 31 -15.01 29.83 -31.87
CA LEU A 31 -15.41 29.88 -33.29
C LEU A 31 -16.26 31.11 -33.63
N SER A 32 -17.08 31.59 -32.69
CA SER A 32 -17.94 32.77 -32.85
C SER A 32 -17.18 34.10 -32.80
N ALA A 33 -15.95 34.11 -32.27
CA ALA A 33 -15.10 35.30 -32.15
C ALA A 33 -14.33 35.63 -33.45
N ILE A 34 -14.28 34.70 -34.40
CA ILE A 34 -13.57 34.86 -35.67
C ILE A 34 -14.52 35.45 -36.70
N LYS A 35 -14.17 36.62 -37.24
CA LYS A 35 -14.89 37.30 -38.32
C LYS A 35 -13.96 37.50 -39.52
N ASN A 36 -14.51 37.46 -40.73
CA ASN A 36 -13.81 37.75 -41.98
C ASN A 36 -12.67 36.78 -42.33
N ILE A 37 -12.73 35.52 -41.86
CA ILE A 37 -11.69 34.52 -42.17
C ILE A 37 -11.74 34.12 -43.64
N GLU A 38 -12.92 34.19 -44.27
CA GLU A 38 -13.11 33.95 -45.69
C GLU A 38 -12.30 34.94 -46.55
N LEU A 39 -12.41 36.25 -46.27
CA LEU A 39 -11.66 37.27 -47.01
C LEU A 39 -10.15 37.12 -46.82
N LEU A 40 -9.69 36.83 -45.59
CA LEU A 40 -8.28 36.63 -45.28
C LEU A 40 -7.72 35.41 -46.03
N THR A 41 -8.42 34.28 -46.00
CA THR A 41 -7.99 33.04 -46.65
C THR A 41 -7.98 33.16 -48.16
N GLN A 42 -8.99 33.80 -48.76
CA GLN A 42 -9.03 34.07 -50.21
C GLN A 42 -7.84 34.92 -50.68
N ASN A 43 -7.52 36.00 -49.95
CA ASN A 43 -6.40 36.88 -50.29
C ASN A 43 -5.05 36.14 -50.20
N LEU A 44 -4.84 35.35 -49.15
CA LEU A 44 -3.61 34.59 -48.95
C LEU A 44 -3.47 33.45 -49.98
N CYS A 45 -4.55 32.73 -50.30
CA CYS A 45 -4.55 31.71 -51.36
C CYS A 45 -4.25 32.34 -52.73
N HIS A 46 -4.82 33.51 -53.06
CA HIS A 46 -4.53 34.20 -54.30
C HIS A 46 -3.06 34.66 -54.38
N GLN A 47 -2.47 35.11 -53.28
CA GLN A 47 -1.05 35.44 -53.21
C GLN A 47 -0.16 34.20 -53.38
N ALA A 48 -0.53 33.08 -52.76
CA ALA A 48 0.18 31.81 -52.89
C ALA A 48 0.17 31.27 -54.33
N LEU A 49 -0.95 31.39 -55.06
CA LEU A 49 -1.07 30.95 -56.46
C LEU A 49 -0.29 31.81 -57.46
N ARG A 50 0.18 33.00 -57.06
CA ARG A 50 1.08 33.85 -57.86
C ARG A 50 2.56 33.50 -57.68
N LEU A 51 2.89 32.66 -56.71
CA LEU A 51 4.25 32.16 -56.49
C LEU A 51 4.52 30.93 -57.37
N SER A 52 5.79 30.67 -57.68
CA SER A 52 6.20 29.44 -58.35
C SER A 52 6.16 28.27 -57.35
N ILE A 53 5.04 27.54 -57.33
CA ILE A 53 4.79 26.40 -56.44
C ILE A 53 4.49 25.13 -57.26
N SER A 54 4.74 23.94 -56.69
CA SER A 54 4.52 22.67 -57.39
C SER A 54 3.04 22.45 -57.78
N ASP A 55 2.77 21.74 -58.87
CA ASP A 55 1.40 21.44 -59.34
C ASP A 55 0.54 20.77 -58.26
N SER A 56 1.16 19.94 -57.42
CA SER A 56 0.53 19.30 -56.26
C SER A 56 0.10 20.31 -55.17
N ASN A 57 0.85 21.40 -55.00
CA ASN A 57 0.51 22.48 -54.08
C ASN A 57 -0.50 23.47 -54.69
N ILE A 58 -0.46 23.70 -56.01
CA ILE A 58 -1.47 24.51 -56.71
C ILE A 58 -2.87 23.90 -56.52
N GLY A 59 -3.00 22.57 -56.69
CA GLY A 59 -4.25 21.85 -56.45
C GLY A 59 -4.79 22.05 -55.03
N ARG A 60 -3.93 21.85 -54.02
CA ARG A 60 -4.29 21.99 -52.60
C ARG A 60 -4.62 23.42 -52.18
N VAL A 61 -3.93 24.42 -52.73
CA VAL A 61 -4.23 25.83 -52.44
C VAL A 61 -5.59 26.24 -53.03
N ARG A 62 -5.94 25.73 -54.22
CA ARG A 62 -7.29 25.91 -54.80
C ARG A 62 -8.37 25.21 -53.99
N GLU A 63 -8.10 24.03 -53.46
CA GLU A 63 -9.01 23.30 -52.57
C GLU A 63 -9.24 24.06 -51.26
N LEU A 64 -8.17 24.57 -50.63
CA LEU A 64 -8.25 25.47 -49.48
C LEU A 64 -9.09 26.71 -49.78
N GLN A 65 -8.90 27.33 -50.95
CA GLN A 65 -9.69 28.48 -51.38
C GLN A 65 -11.19 28.13 -51.48
N GLY A 66 -11.52 26.95 -52.02
CA GLY A 66 -12.89 26.47 -52.14
C GLY A 66 -13.56 26.16 -50.79
N ILE A 67 -12.81 25.64 -49.81
CA ILE A 67 -13.35 25.34 -48.47
C ILE A 67 -13.91 26.61 -47.82
N PHE A 68 -13.20 27.74 -47.91
CA PHE A 68 -13.60 28.96 -47.22
C PHE A 68 -14.65 29.80 -47.94
N VAL A 69 -15.10 29.43 -49.15
CA VAL A 69 -16.21 30.11 -49.84
C VAL A 69 -17.52 29.93 -49.05
N GLY A 70 -18.20 31.05 -48.77
CA GLY A 70 -19.41 31.12 -47.96
C GLY A 70 -19.22 30.76 -46.49
N PHE A 71 -17.97 30.68 -46.00
CA PHE A 71 -17.66 30.24 -44.65
C PHE A 71 -18.31 31.11 -43.58
N ASP A 72 -18.30 32.43 -43.77
CA ASP A 72 -18.79 33.35 -42.75
C ASP A 72 -20.32 33.22 -42.54
N SER A 73 -21.05 32.73 -43.55
CA SER A 73 -22.51 32.51 -43.54
C SER A 73 -22.99 31.17 -42.96
N LEU A 74 -22.08 30.28 -42.55
CA LEU A 74 -22.41 28.93 -42.08
C LEU A 74 -22.75 28.85 -40.58
N THR A 75 -23.49 27.80 -40.21
CA THR A 75 -23.74 27.39 -38.81
C THR A 75 -22.45 26.96 -38.11
N VAL A 76 -22.45 26.96 -36.77
CA VAL A 76 -21.28 26.61 -35.95
C VAL A 76 -20.74 25.20 -36.26
N GLU A 77 -21.63 24.23 -36.49
CA GLU A 77 -21.26 22.87 -36.89
C GLU A 77 -20.63 22.83 -38.30
N GLY A 78 -21.22 23.54 -39.28
CA GLY A 78 -20.65 23.61 -40.63
C GLY A 78 -19.29 24.32 -40.69
N LYS A 79 -19.08 25.31 -39.82
CA LYS A 79 -17.78 25.98 -39.65
C LYS A 79 -16.72 25.05 -39.05
N ARG A 80 -17.09 24.21 -38.08
CA ARG A 80 -16.20 23.21 -37.47
C ARG A 80 -15.66 22.21 -38.49
N ASP A 81 -16.52 21.66 -39.34
CA ASP A 81 -16.12 20.68 -40.35
C ASP A 81 -15.17 21.27 -41.40
N LYS A 82 -15.46 22.50 -41.85
CA LYS A 82 -14.60 23.19 -42.81
C LYS A 82 -13.21 23.55 -42.23
N ILE A 83 -13.13 23.96 -40.96
CA ILE A 83 -11.83 24.22 -40.31
C ILE A 83 -11.02 22.94 -40.17
N THR A 84 -11.66 21.82 -39.80
CA THR A 84 -10.99 20.52 -39.69
C THR A 84 -10.39 20.10 -41.04
N LYS A 85 -11.18 20.15 -42.11
CA LYS A 85 -10.71 19.86 -43.48
C LYS A 85 -9.58 20.79 -43.93
N ALA A 86 -9.69 22.09 -43.67
CA ALA A 86 -8.65 23.05 -43.99
C ALA A 86 -7.32 22.75 -43.26
N MET A 87 -7.38 22.37 -41.98
CA MET A 87 -6.17 22.00 -41.23
C MET A 87 -5.51 20.74 -41.77
N ASP A 88 -6.27 19.76 -42.26
CA ASP A 88 -5.70 18.55 -42.85
C ASP A 88 -5.02 18.83 -44.19
N ILE A 89 -5.60 19.66 -45.05
CA ILE A 89 -4.92 20.11 -46.28
C ILE A 89 -3.63 20.86 -45.97
N ILE A 90 -3.61 21.71 -44.93
CA ILE A 90 -2.39 22.42 -44.53
C ILE A 90 -1.31 21.47 -43.98
N LYS A 91 -1.70 20.39 -43.28
CA LYS A 91 -0.76 19.33 -42.86
C LYS A 91 -0.14 18.64 -44.07
N GLU A 92 -0.93 18.39 -45.13
CA GLU A 92 -0.46 17.77 -46.36
C GLU A 92 0.46 18.66 -47.20
N ILE A 93 0.28 19.99 -47.18
CA ILE A 93 1.19 20.94 -47.83
C ILE A 93 2.61 20.89 -47.22
N GLY A 94 2.78 20.24 -46.06
CA GLY A 94 4.07 19.70 -45.63
C GLY A 94 5.08 20.76 -45.19
N VAL A 95 4.62 21.87 -44.61
CA VAL A 95 5.54 22.85 -44.00
C VAL A 95 6.08 22.28 -42.68
N ARG A 96 7.25 21.63 -42.75
CA ARG A 96 7.98 21.10 -41.59
C ARG A 96 8.25 22.23 -40.59
N GLY A 97 7.64 22.13 -39.41
CA GLY A 97 8.04 22.94 -38.23
C GLY A 97 6.92 23.61 -37.43
N LEU A 98 5.67 23.68 -37.92
CA LEU A 98 4.63 24.49 -37.25
C LEU A 98 3.49 23.72 -36.58
N LEU A 99 3.34 22.41 -36.85
CA LEU A 99 2.23 21.59 -36.31
C LEU A 99 2.59 20.80 -35.04
N GLN A 100 3.80 20.97 -34.48
CA GLN A 100 4.17 20.30 -33.22
C GLN A 100 3.46 20.88 -31.97
N ASN A 101 2.82 22.06 -32.08
CA ASN A 101 2.23 22.77 -30.94
C ASN A 101 0.69 22.94 -31.01
N ALA A 102 0.00 22.18 -31.87
CA ALA A 102 -1.46 22.19 -31.92
C ALA A 102 -2.02 20.77 -32.09
N SER A 103 -2.26 20.09 -30.97
CA SER A 103 -3.21 18.98 -30.87
C SER A 103 -3.95 19.09 -29.54
N PRO A 104 -5.28 18.92 -29.52
CA PRO A 104 -6.03 18.81 -28.27
C PRO A 104 -5.67 17.47 -27.60
N VAL A 105 -5.46 17.48 -26.28
CA VAL A 105 -5.33 16.33 -25.37
C VAL A 105 -4.71 15.09 -26.02
N LYS A 106 -3.37 14.98 -25.98
CA LYS A 106 -2.74 13.67 -26.09
C LYS A 106 -2.89 12.96 -24.74
N THR A 107 -3.78 11.98 -24.69
CA THR A 107 -3.57 10.82 -23.81
C THR A 107 -2.16 10.29 -24.08
N PHE A 108 -1.46 9.84 -23.04
CA PHE A 108 -0.07 9.40 -23.17
C PHE A 108 0.07 8.14 -24.05
N GLY A 109 -1.06 7.56 -24.51
CA GLY A 109 -1.15 6.49 -25.51
C GLY A 109 -1.04 6.90 -26.99
N ASP A 110 -1.06 8.19 -27.37
CA ASP A 110 -1.04 8.60 -28.80
C ASP A 110 0.27 9.28 -29.23
N ARG A 111 1.38 8.59 -28.91
CA ARG A 111 2.58 8.61 -29.74
C ARG A 111 2.59 7.33 -30.54
N SER A 112 2.13 7.43 -31.78
CA SER A 112 2.36 6.48 -32.85
C SER A 112 3.63 5.66 -32.62
N ILE A 113 3.44 4.34 -32.61
CA ILE A 113 4.36 3.34 -33.13
C ILE A 113 4.90 3.88 -34.47
N GLY A 114 5.95 4.68 -34.37
CA GLY A 114 6.37 5.63 -35.41
C GLY A 114 7.86 5.85 -35.30
N GLY A 115 8.58 4.74 -35.17
CA GLY A 115 10.02 4.68 -35.00
C GLY A 115 10.49 3.25 -34.84
N LEU A 116 9.89 2.30 -35.59
CA LEU A 116 10.36 0.92 -35.83
C LEU A 116 9.53 0.18 -36.90
N ALA A 117 8.73 0.87 -37.71
CA ALA A 117 8.09 0.28 -38.89
C ALA A 117 9.03 0.34 -40.10
N SER A 118 10.13 -0.43 -40.04
CA SER A 118 10.82 -0.98 -41.22
C SER A 118 11.87 -2.01 -40.80
N LYS A 119 11.40 -3.15 -40.28
CA LYS A 119 11.92 -4.49 -40.61
C LYS A 119 10.97 -5.51 -40.00
N ALA A 120 10.28 -6.24 -40.87
CA ALA A 120 9.50 -7.41 -40.51
C ALA A 120 10.41 -8.39 -39.77
N GLY A 121 10.17 -8.56 -38.47
CA GLY A 121 10.81 -9.52 -37.60
C GLY A 121 9.80 -9.95 -36.55
N SER A 122 9.39 -11.20 -36.62
CA SER A 122 8.51 -11.89 -35.68
C SER A 122 9.03 -11.77 -34.24
N SER A 123 8.46 -10.86 -33.44
CA SER A 123 8.63 -10.93 -31.99
C SER A 123 7.26 -11.24 -31.38
N SER A 124 7.23 -12.24 -30.50
CA SER A 124 6.01 -12.59 -29.79
C SER A 124 5.59 -11.42 -28.87
N PRO A 125 4.28 -11.22 -28.58
CA PRO A 125 3.83 -10.21 -27.62
C PRO A 125 4.56 -10.29 -26.27
N ILE A 126 4.99 -11.50 -25.87
CA ILE A 126 5.76 -11.75 -24.66
C ILE A 126 7.17 -11.15 -24.73
N GLU A 127 7.83 -11.20 -25.88
CA GLU A 127 9.17 -10.62 -26.07
C GLU A 127 9.12 -9.09 -26.04
N GLU A 128 8.08 -8.48 -26.60
CA GLU A 128 7.87 -7.03 -26.52
C GLU A 128 7.65 -6.56 -25.07
N ILE A 129 6.83 -7.31 -24.31
CA ILE A 129 6.61 -7.06 -22.88
C ILE A 129 7.93 -7.18 -22.10
N LYS A 130 8.72 -8.24 -22.33
CA LYS A 130 10.03 -8.42 -21.70
C LYS A 130 11.00 -7.29 -22.04
N ALA A 131 11.00 -6.81 -23.29
CA ALA A 131 11.84 -5.70 -23.72
C ALA A 131 11.46 -4.39 -23.01
N ARG A 132 10.15 -4.11 -22.86
CA ARG A 132 9.67 -2.94 -22.10
C ARG A 132 10.04 -3.04 -20.61
N PHE A 133 9.83 -4.21 -19.99
CA PHE A 133 10.17 -4.44 -18.58
C PHE A 133 11.67 -4.30 -18.29
N SER A 134 12.53 -4.87 -19.13
CA SER A 134 13.99 -4.74 -18.97
C SER A 134 14.48 -3.28 -19.02
N ARG A 135 13.76 -2.40 -19.74
CA ARG A 135 14.06 -0.96 -19.74
C ARG A 135 13.66 -0.27 -18.45
N LEU A 136 12.61 -0.72 -17.75
CA LEU A 136 12.22 -0.16 -16.44
C LEU A 136 13.25 -0.51 -15.36
N LEU A 137 13.86 -1.68 -15.46
CA LEU A 137 14.96 -2.13 -14.61
C LEU A 137 16.32 -1.45 -14.91
N THR A 138 16.34 -0.40 -15.74
CA THR A 138 17.57 0.35 -16.02
C THR A 138 18.12 0.94 -14.72
N PRO A 139 19.38 0.65 -14.33
CA PRO A 139 19.97 1.21 -13.13
C PRO A 139 20.05 2.74 -13.19
N LEU A 140 19.77 3.42 -12.09
CA LEU A 140 19.72 4.89 -12.04
C LEU A 140 21.02 5.57 -12.46
N ARG A 141 22.18 4.92 -12.27
CA ARG A 141 23.48 5.41 -12.75
C ARG A 141 23.54 5.63 -14.27
N ALA A 142 22.70 4.92 -15.02
CA ALA A 142 22.61 5.03 -16.48
C ALA A 142 21.50 6.00 -16.92
N ALA A 143 20.67 6.47 -15.99
CA ALA A 143 19.59 7.42 -16.28
C ALA A 143 20.13 8.85 -16.45
N LYS A 144 19.56 9.57 -17.41
CA LYS A 144 20.00 10.93 -17.76
C LYS A 144 19.85 11.90 -16.58
N GLY A 145 20.95 12.46 -16.13
CA GLY A 145 21.00 13.47 -15.06
C GLY A 145 21.28 12.92 -13.67
N ILE A 146 21.53 11.61 -13.53
CA ILE A 146 21.95 10.97 -12.29
C ILE A 146 23.42 10.55 -12.39
N GLY A 147 24.30 11.30 -11.74
CA GLY A 147 25.71 10.92 -11.60
C GLY A 147 25.93 9.86 -10.51
N PRO A 148 27.13 9.26 -10.42
CA PRO A 148 27.44 8.16 -9.50
C PRO A 148 27.20 8.50 -8.02
N LYS A 149 27.54 9.73 -7.60
CA LYS A 149 27.28 10.22 -6.24
C LYS A 149 25.78 10.28 -5.92
N LEU A 150 24.96 10.65 -6.89
CA LEU A 150 23.53 10.79 -6.70
C LEU A 150 22.83 9.43 -6.70
N ALA A 151 23.26 8.52 -7.56
CA ALA A 151 22.82 7.13 -7.57
C ALA A 151 23.09 6.45 -6.21
N GLU A 152 24.24 6.70 -5.57
CA GLU A 152 24.53 6.15 -4.24
C GLU A 152 23.56 6.67 -3.16
N VAL A 153 23.17 7.95 -3.25
CA VAL A 153 22.20 8.56 -2.33
C VAL A 153 20.81 7.94 -2.50
N PHE A 154 20.38 7.68 -3.73
CA PHE A 154 19.13 6.97 -4.01
C PHE A 154 19.17 5.51 -3.53
N ARG A 155 20.29 4.81 -3.75
CA ARG A 155 20.49 3.42 -3.31
C ARG A 155 20.37 3.27 -1.79
N LYS A 156 20.88 4.21 -1.00
CA LYS A 156 20.71 4.21 0.47
C LYS A 156 19.24 4.27 0.92
N LYS A 157 18.34 4.69 0.02
CA LYS A 157 16.88 4.74 0.20
C LYS A 157 16.16 3.54 -0.44
N GLY A 158 16.90 2.56 -0.98
CA GLY A 158 16.35 1.41 -1.69
C GLY A 158 15.88 1.71 -3.11
N LEU A 159 16.27 2.85 -3.70
CA LEU A 159 15.88 3.25 -5.05
C LEU A 159 17.06 3.01 -6.00
N GLU A 160 16.96 2.00 -6.86
CA GLU A 160 18.08 1.53 -7.70
C GLU A 160 17.79 1.61 -9.21
N THR A 161 16.53 1.53 -9.61
CA THR A 161 16.08 1.44 -11.01
C THR A 161 15.18 2.61 -11.39
N ALA A 162 14.95 2.78 -12.71
CA ALA A 162 13.99 3.77 -13.20
C ALA A 162 12.56 3.49 -12.72
N GLU A 163 12.18 2.21 -12.60
CA GLU A 163 10.91 1.78 -12.02
C GLU A 163 10.73 2.25 -10.58
N ASP A 164 11.77 2.09 -9.74
CA ASP A 164 11.72 2.52 -8.35
C ASP A 164 11.42 4.01 -8.22
N ILE A 165 11.94 4.83 -9.15
CA ILE A 165 11.66 6.27 -9.17
C ILE A 165 10.25 6.59 -9.65
N LEU A 166 9.69 5.81 -10.60
CA LEU A 166 8.30 5.95 -11.02
C LEU A 166 7.32 5.60 -9.89
N TYR A 167 7.66 4.65 -9.02
CA TYR A 167 6.86 4.33 -7.84
C TYR A 167 7.21 5.18 -6.62
N TRP A 168 8.20 6.06 -6.72
CA TRP A 168 8.53 7.00 -5.66
C TRP A 168 7.62 8.23 -5.69
N LEU A 169 6.37 8.02 -5.30
CA LEU A 169 5.30 9.00 -5.45
C LEU A 169 5.53 10.28 -4.59
N PRO A 170 5.03 11.45 -5.03
CA PRO A 170 5.07 12.68 -4.24
C PRO A 170 4.29 12.56 -2.93
N ILE A 171 4.81 13.17 -1.85
CA ILE A 171 4.13 13.24 -0.54
C ILE A 171 3.03 14.31 -0.49
N ARG A 172 3.16 15.35 -1.33
CA ARG A 172 2.17 16.43 -1.48
C ARG A 172 2.42 17.19 -2.79
N TYR A 173 1.47 18.06 -3.12
CA TYR A 173 1.53 18.95 -4.28
C TYR A 173 1.37 20.40 -3.86
N GLU A 174 2.04 21.30 -4.56
CA GLU A 174 1.96 22.74 -4.36
C GLU A 174 1.46 23.42 -5.63
N ASP A 175 0.32 24.12 -5.57
CA ASP A 175 -0.17 24.90 -6.71
C ASP A 175 0.62 26.21 -6.83
N ARG A 176 1.53 26.27 -7.80
CA ARG A 176 2.34 27.45 -8.12
C ARG A 176 1.92 28.15 -9.41
N ARG A 177 0.68 27.94 -9.86
CA ARG A 177 0.15 28.53 -11.10
C ARG A 177 -0.26 29.99 -10.95
N LYS A 178 -0.75 30.38 -9.77
CA LYS A 178 -1.29 31.74 -9.54
C LYS A 178 -0.22 32.65 -8.95
N ILE A 179 0.41 33.46 -9.80
CA ILE A 179 1.29 34.55 -9.37
C ILE A 179 0.41 35.71 -8.90
N LYS A 180 0.56 36.11 -7.63
CA LYS A 180 -0.17 37.23 -7.03
C LYS A 180 0.70 38.49 -6.98
N LYS A 181 0.03 39.65 -6.99
CA LYS A 181 0.69 40.92 -6.66
C LYS A 181 1.11 40.92 -5.19
N ILE A 182 2.22 41.56 -4.85
CA ILE A 182 2.77 41.61 -3.48
C ILE A 182 1.75 42.17 -2.49
N SER A 183 0.98 43.19 -2.91
CA SER A 183 -0.14 43.75 -2.14
C SER A 183 -1.21 42.72 -1.74
N GLN A 184 -1.47 41.72 -2.58
CA GLN A 184 -2.54 40.72 -2.40
C GLN A 184 -2.11 39.49 -1.59
N LEU A 185 -0.84 39.41 -1.20
CA LEU A 185 -0.32 38.27 -0.43
C LEU A 185 -0.95 38.18 0.96
N ARG A 186 -1.35 36.97 1.38
CA ARG A 186 -2.02 36.72 2.67
C ARG A 186 -1.07 36.17 3.72
N PHE A 187 -1.11 36.73 4.93
CA PHE A 187 -0.33 36.26 6.08
C PHE A 187 -0.64 34.80 6.42
N GLY A 188 0.41 34.02 6.72
CA GLY A 188 0.32 32.59 7.08
C GLY A 188 0.03 31.66 5.90
N ALA A 189 -0.18 32.19 4.69
CA ALA A 189 -0.38 31.39 3.48
C ALA A 189 0.94 31.17 2.73
N LYS A 190 1.08 30.06 2.02
CA LYS A 190 2.15 29.86 1.02
C LYS A 190 1.66 30.32 -0.34
N GLU A 191 2.29 31.36 -0.89
CA GLU A 191 1.84 32.00 -2.12
C GLU A 191 3.01 32.31 -3.05
N VAL A 192 2.72 32.45 -4.34
CA VAL A 192 3.70 32.84 -5.37
C VAL A 192 3.58 34.33 -5.63
N ALA A 193 4.71 35.03 -5.63
CA ALA A 193 4.81 36.45 -5.99
C ALA A 193 5.89 36.66 -7.05
N SER A 194 5.80 37.76 -7.80
CA SER A 194 6.86 38.21 -8.69
C SER A 194 7.20 39.66 -8.40
N GLY A 195 8.48 40.01 -8.50
CA GLY A 195 8.96 41.38 -8.31
C GLY A 195 10.42 41.53 -8.72
N GLU A 196 10.84 42.78 -8.92
CA GLU A 196 12.20 43.16 -9.25
C GLU A 196 13.02 43.36 -7.97
N ILE A 197 14.29 42.91 -7.97
CA ILE A 197 15.20 43.12 -6.84
C ILE A 197 15.52 44.61 -6.72
N MET A 198 15.03 45.23 -5.66
CA MET A 198 15.28 46.64 -5.36
C MET A 198 16.56 46.82 -4.55
N VAL A 199 16.74 45.98 -3.52
CA VAL A 199 17.87 46.05 -2.59
C VAL A 199 18.24 44.63 -2.16
N MET A 200 19.54 44.36 -2.01
CA MET A 200 20.04 43.10 -1.45
C MET A 200 21.30 43.36 -0.61
N GLY A 201 21.43 42.69 0.53
CA GLY A 201 22.55 42.93 1.44
C GLY A 201 22.51 42.07 2.70
N GLU A 202 23.49 42.28 3.58
CA GLU A 202 23.52 41.66 4.90
C GLU A 202 22.94 42.63 5.93
N ALA A 203 22.01 42.14 6.73
CA ALA A 203 21.40 42.87 7.83
C ALA A 203 21.75 42.18 9.17
N PHE A 204 21.85 42.98 10.23
CA PHE A 204 22.07 42.48 11.58
C PHE A 204 20.80 42.58 12.40
N TYR A 205 20.39 41.45 12.97
CA TYR A 205 19.30 41.39 13.94
C TYR A 205 19.89 40.93 15.27
N GLY A 206 20.17 41.90 16.14
CA GLY A 206 20.99 41.68 17.34
C GLY A 206 22.39 41.19 16.96
N ARG A 207 22.81 40.03 17.48
CA ARG A 207 24.11 39.41 17.16
C ARG A 207 24.10 38.52 15.91
N ARG A 208 22.93 38.26 15.31
CA ARG A 208 22.80 37.33 14.17
C ARG A 208 22.83 38.09 12.85
N LYS A 209 23.63 37.59 11.92
CA LYS A 209 23.77 38.10 10.55
C LYS A 209 22.79 37.36 9.64
N ILE A 210 22.02 38.11 8.85
CA ILE A 210 21.00 37.58 7.94
C ILE A 210 21.21 38.21 6.57
N PHE A 211 21.04 37.45 5.50
CA PHE A 211 20.99 38.01 4.15
C PHE A 211 19.55 38.40 3.83
N GLU A 212 19.34 39.64 3.41
CA GLU A 212 18.04 40.16 3.02
C GLU A 212 18.05 40.60 1.56
N MET A 213 16.92 40.34 0.89
CA MET A 213 16.64 40.85 -0.45
C MET A 213 15.22 41.38 -0.48
N SER A 214 15.03 42.64 -0.86
CA SER A 214 13.73 43.25 -1.03
C SER A 214 13.36 43.27 -2.51
N ILE A 215 12.21 42.70 -2.83
CA ILE A 215 11.64 42.75 -4.18
C ILE A 215 10.42 43.67 -4.20
N GLY A 216 10.20 44.35 -5.32
CA GLY A 216 9.05 45.24 -5.55
C GLY A 216 8.36 44.94 -6.89
N ASP A 217 7.04 45.10 -6.94
CA ASP A 217 6.23 44.89 -8.15
C ASP A 217 5.38 46.13 -8.54
N GLY A 218 5.69 47.28 -7.92
CA GLY A 218 4.91 48.50 -8.01
C GLY A 218 3.66 48.53 -7.11
N SER A 219 3.20 47.38 -6.60
CA SER A 219 2.07 47.30 -5.67
C SER A 219 2.48 47.22 -4.20
N GLY A 220 3.73 46.82 -3.93
CA GLY A 220 4.30 46.76 -2.59
C GLY A 220 5.70 46.17 -2.58
N PHE A 221 6.24 45.97 -1.38
CA PHE A 221 7.56 45.37 -1.16
C PHE A 221 7.43 44.06 -0.38
N LEU A 222 8.26 43.08 -0.76
CA LEU A 222 8.37 41.80 -0.09
C LEU A 222 9.83 41.56 0.30
N ARG A 223 10.10 41.31 1.58
CA ARG A 223 11.44 40.97 2.05
C ARG A 223 11.67 39.47 2.01
N LEU A 224 12.84 39.05 1.56
CA LEU A 224 13.26 37.67 1.46
C LEU A 224 14.47 37.50 2.37
N LYS A 225 14.42 36.54 3.31
CA LYS A 225 15.43 36.39 4.37
C LYS A 225 16.08 35.00 4.36
N TRP A 226 17.39 34.96 4.55
CA TRP A 226 18.15 33.71 4.74
C TRP A 226 19.03 33.78 5.98
N PHE A 227 18.82 32.84 6.91
CA PHE A 227 19.66 32.70 8.12
C PHE A 227 20.98 31.95 7.86
N ASN A 228 21.00 31.05 6.87
CA ASN A 228 22.18 30.30 6.46
C ASN A 228 22.45 30.54 4.98
N TYR A 229 23.50 31.29 4.67
CA TYR A 229 23.82 31.71 3.30
C TYR A 229 25.35 31.83 3.10
N LYS A 230 25.78 31.72 1.84
CA LYS A 230 27.15 32.02 1.43
C LYS A 230 27.15 33.32 0.64
N LEU A 231 27.70 34.40 1.22
CA LEU A 231 27.66 35.74 0.62
C LEU A 231 28.18 35.79 -0.83
N PRO A 232 29.32 35.15 -1.18
CA PRO A 232 29.80 35.17 -2.57
C PRO A 232 28.84 34.50 -3.55
N PHE A 233 28.12 33.46 -3.12
CA PHE A 233 27.12 32.78 -3.94
C PHE A 233 25.92 33.70 -4.19
N MET A 234 25.38 34.33 -3.15
CA MET A 234 24.23 35.23 -3.27
C MET A 234 24.53 36.43 -4.19
N LYS A 235 25.67 37.10 -3.99
CA LYS A 235 26.09 38.25 -4.82
C LYS A 235 26.36 37.90 -6.28
N ARG A 236 26.84 36.68 -6.56
CA ARG A 236 27.08 36.21 -7.94
C ARG A 236 25.77 35.81 -8.64
N ARG A 237 24.83 35.25 -7.87
CA ARG A 237 23.61 34.60 -8.38
C ARG A 237 22.45 35.58 -8.62
N TYR A 238 22.43 36.70 -7.92
CA TYR A 238 21.36 37.70 -7.98
C TYR A 238 21.95 39.10 -8.18
N LYS A 239 21.27 39.93 -8.98
CA LYS A 239 21.67 41.32 -9.25
C LYS A 239 20.49 42.26 -9.05
N ILE A 240 20.74 43.46 -8.53
CA ILE A 240 19.73 44.52 -8.45
C ILE A 240 19.16 44.77 -9.86
N GLY A 241 17.86 44.98 -9.94
CA GLY A 241 17.12 45.14 -11.20
C GLY A 241 16.66 43.84 -11.85
N GLN A 242 17.03 42.69 -11.31
CA GLN A 242 16.61 41.39 -11.83
C GLN A 242 15.21 41.04 -11.35
N ARG A 243 14.36 40.54 -12.25
CA ARG A 243 13.02 40.08 -11.90
C ARG A 243 13.05 38.65 -11.37
N LEU A 244 12.35 38.43 -10.26
CA LEU A 244 12.27 37.15 -9.59
C LEU A 244 10.83 36.67 -9.50
N ILE A 245 10.67 35.35 -9.46
CA ILE A 245 9.47 34.68 -8.96
C ILE A 245 9.85 33.97 -7.68
N VAL A 246 9.06 34.21 -6.63
CA VAL A 246 9.31 33.70 -5.30
C VAL A 246 8.11 32.93 -4.79
N TYR A 247 8.38 31.86 -4.05
CA TYR A 247 7.37 31.08 -3.36
C TYR A 247 7.81 30.79 -1.93
N GLY A 248 6.88 30.94 -1.00
CA GLY A 248 7.07 30.56 0.39
C GLY A 248 5.95 31.06 1.27
N GLU A 249 6.09 30.80 2.57
CA GLU A 249 5.13 31.22 3.57
C GLU A 249 5.27 32.72 3.85
N ILE A 250 4.16 33.44 3.75
CA ILE A 250 4.11 34.88 3.93
C ILE A 250 4.04 35.21 5.43
N GLY A 251 5.14 35.71 5.97
CA GLY A 251 5.23 36.33 7.28
C GLY A 251 4.94 37.82 7.26
N ILE A 252 4.85 38.39 8.46
CA ILE A 252 4.85 39.83 8.68
C ILE A 252 5.89 40.11 9.78
N PHE A 253 6.87 40.95 9.47
CA PHE A 253 7.87 41.40 10.43
C PHE A 253 8.09 42.90 10.31
N GLY A 254 7.94 43.63 11.41
CA GLY A 254 8.11 45.10 11.41
C GLY A 254 7.12 45.82 10.49
N GLY A 255 5.90 45.28 10.33
CA GLY A 255 4.87 45.84 9.46
C GLY A 255 5.06 45.60 7.96
N GLN A 256 6.12 44.88 7.55
CA GLN A 256 6.35 44.51 6.15
C GLN A 256 6.20 43.01 5.95
N LYS A 257 5.72 42.62 4.78
CA LYS A 257 5.61 41.21 4.40
C LYS A 257 7.00 40.63 4.17
N ASP A 258 7.23 39.42 4.67
CA ASP A 258 8.49 38.71 4.46
C ASP A 258 8.28 37.23 4.12
N ILE A 259 9.29 36.63 3.51
CA ILE A 259 9.41 35.18 3.34
C ILE A 259 10.77 34.76 3.87
N ILE A 260 10.75 33.78 4.77
CA ILE A 260 11.95 33.15 5.29
C ILE A 260 12.27 31.95 4.41
N HIS A 261 13.51 31.87 3.90
CA HIS A 261 14.00 30.81 3.01
C HIS A 261 13.08 30.53 1.80
N PRO A 262 12.78 31.54 0.96
CA PRO A 262 11.93 31.37 -0.22
C PRO A 262 12.61 30.48 -1.28
N ASP A 263 11.77 29.76 -2.03
CA ASP A 263 12.14 29.21 -3.34
C ASP A 263 12.16 30.36 -4.35
N ILE A 264 13.27 30.51 -5.08
CA ILE A 264 13.46 31.61 -6.04
C ILE A 264 13.80 31.08 -7.43
N GLU A 265 13.18 31.68 -8.43
CA GLU A 265 13.54 31.58 -9.84
C GLU A 265 13.85 32.97 -10.41
N ILE A 266 14.91 33.07 -11.22
CA ILE A 266 15.11 34.27 -12.04
C ILE A 266 14.13 34.17 -13.20
N PHE A 267 13.51 35.29 -13.53
CA PHE A 267 12.70 35.43 -14.72
C PHE A 267 13.33 36.48 -15.65
N GLU A 268 13.64 36.11 -16.89
CA GLU A 268 14.11 37.03 -17.94
C GLU A 268 13.00 37.22 -18.99
N GLU A 269 12.80 38.46 -19.46
CA GLU A 269 11.78 38.76 -20.48
C GLU A 269 12.14 38.08 -21.81
N GLY A 270 11.36 37.07 -22.20
CA GLY A 270 11.58 36.27 -23.41
C GLY A 270 11.80 34.78 -23.15
N ASP A 271 12.10 34.38 -21.91
CA ASP A 271 12.13 32.97 -21.52
C ASP A 271 10.69 32.44 -21.36
N GLU A 272 10.37 31.35 -22.05
CA GLU A 272 9.23 30.52 -21.64
C GLU A 272 9.49 30.09 -20.20
N LEU A 273 8.62 30.49 -19.25
CA LEU A 273 8.74 30.07 -17.86
C LEU A 273 9.01 28.57 -17.81
N ASP A 274 10.15 28.19 -17.24
CA ASP A 274 10.53 26.79 -17.10
C ASP A 274 9.45 26.11 -16.22
N SER A 275 8.47 25.49 -16.90
CA SER A 275 7.17 25.06 -16.37
C SER A 275 7.24 23.97 -15.30
N ILE A 276 8.46 23.62 -14.87
CA ILE A 276 8.77 22.56 -13.91
C ILE A 276 8.64 23.06 -12.47
N HIS A 277 8.76 24.37 -12.26
CA HIS A 277 8.97 24.94 -10.93
C HIS A 277 7.99 26.04 -10.58
N PHE A 278 7.50 26.77 -11.57
CA PHE A 278 6.49 27.82 -11.42
C PHE A 278 5.55 27.78 -12.64
N ASN A 279 4.36 28.36 -12.49
CA ASN A 279 3.27 28.23 -13.45
C ASN A 279 2.77 26.78 -13.66
N ALA A 280 2.98 25.92 -12.65
CA ALA A 280 2.55 24.53 -12.67
C ALA A 280 2.18 24.05 -11.27
N ILE A 281 1.57 22.87 -11.21
CA ILE A 281 1.40 22.14 -9.96
C ILE A 281 2.68 21.34 -9.73
N VAL A 282 3.29 21.57 -8.59
CA VAL A 282 4.65 21.10 -8.30
C VAL A 282 4.60 19.97 -7.29
N PRO A 283 5.06 18.75 -7.66
CA PRO A 283 5.16 17.65 -6.71
C PRO A 283 6.30 17.88 -5.71
N ILE A 284 6.07 17.47 -4.47
CA ILE A 284 7.06 17.48 -3.40
C ILE A 284 7.34 16.05 -2.99
N TYR A 285 8.61 15.68 -2.98
CA TYR A 285 9.07 14.33 -2.66
C TYR A 285 9.66 14.27 -1.25
N SER A 286 9.71 13.07 -0.67
CA SER A 286 10.44 12.83 0.57
C SER A 286 11.89 13.31 0.44
N GLN A 287 12.42 13.99 1.45
CA GLN A 287 13.79 14.48 1.37
C GLN A 287 14.79 13.31 1.40
N ILE A 288 15.77 13.33 0.50
CA ILE A 288 16.87 12.36 0.47
C ILE A 288 18.20 13.10 0.53
N GLY A 289 18.95 12.87 1.61
CA GLY A 289 20.20 13.57 1.88
C GLY A 289 20.03 15.10 1.80
N ASN A 290 21.00 15.76 1.18
CA ASN A 290 21.01 17.21 0.97
C ASN A 290 20.55 17.61 -0.45
N ILE A 291 19.74 16.78 -1.11
CA ILE A 291 19.25 17.07 -2.46
C ILE A 291 18.05 18.00 -2.39
N HIS A 292 18.13 19.14 -3.10
CA HIS A 292 17.03 20.09 -3.17
C HIS A 292 15.87 19.55 -4.02
N GLN A 293 14.64 19.90 -3.66
CA GLN A 293 13.42 19.52 -4.40
C GLN A 293 13.48 19.92 -5.88
N LYS A 294 14.12 21.05 -6.21
CA LYS A 294 14.33 21.50 -7.60
C LYS A 294 15.07 20.47 -8.45
N THR A 295 16.17 19.92 -7.90
CA THR A 295 16.98 18.89 -8.55
C THR A 295 16.21 17.59 -8.68
N LEU A 296 15.51 17.16 -7.63
CA LEU A 296 14.69 15.95 -7.65
C LEU A 296 13.63 16.00 -8.75
N ARG A 297 12.87 17.10 -8.84
CA ARG A 297 11.84 17.27 -9.88
C ARG A 297 12.40 17.18 -11.30
N LYS A 298 13.57 17.77 -11.54
CA LYS A 298 14.22 17.71 -12.86
C LYS A 298 14.58 16.27 -13.24
N ILE A 299 15.15 15.53 -12.29
CA ILE A 299 15.53 14.13 -12.49
C ILE A 299 14.29 13.28 -12.74
N ILE A 300 13.28 13.40 -11.88
CA ILE A 300 12.06 12.61 -11.96
C ILE A 300 11.30 12.91 -13.25
N ARG A 301 11.20 14.19 -13.66
CA ARG A 301 10.61 14.55 -14.97
C ARG A 301 11.33 13.86 -16.14
N ASN A 302 12.66 13.84 -16.14
CA ASN A 302 13.41 13.15 -17.19
C ASN A 302 13.09 11.65 -17.20
N ILE A 303 13.03 11.03 -16.02
CA ILE A 303 12.70 9.61 -15.89
C ILE A 303 11.27 9.34 -16.36
N VAL A 304 10.29 10.11 -15.91
CA VAL A 304 8.89 9.97 -16.32
C VAL A 304 8.75 10.09 -17.84
N HIS A 305 9.36 11.11 -18.46
CA HIS A 305 9.30 11.26 -19.91
C HIS A 305 9.92 10.11 -20.69
N GLU A 306 10.98 9.50 -20.17
CA GLU A 306 11.70 8.44 -20.87
C GLU A 306 11.10 7.04 -20.61
N TYR A 307 10.64 6.78 -19.39
CA TYR A 307 10.34 5.43 -18.91
C TYR A 307 8.85 5.18 -18.62
N ALA A 308 8.03 6.18 -18.29
CA ALA A 308 6.63 5.95 -17.89
C ALA A 308 5.79 5.24 -18.97
N SER A 309 5.99 5.59 -20.25
CA SER A 309 5.33 4.92 -21.39
C SER A 309 5.69 3.44 -21.58
N ARG A 310 6.70 2.94 -20.86
CA ARG A 310 7.14 1.54 -20.89
C ARG A 310 6.49 0.72 -19.77
N SER A 311 5.84 1.37 -18.81
CA SER A 311 5.07 0.72 -17.75
C SER A 311 3.85 0.01 -18.34
N ILE A 312 3.64 -1.24 -17.92
CA ILE A 312 2.52 -2.06 -18.39
C ILE A 312 1.72 -2.43 -17.16
N GLY A 313 0.45 -2.01 -17.16
CA GLY A 313 -0.48 -2.34 -16.09
C GLY A 313 -0.89 -3.81 -16.12
N SER A 314 -1.33 -4.29 -14.96
CA SER A 314 -1.87 -5.64 -14.78
C SER A 314 -3.33 -5.71 -15.24
N VAL A 315 -4.02 -4.57 -15.37
CA VAL A 315 -5.45 -4.48 -15.66
C VAL A 315 -5.71 -4.47 -17.17
N PRO A 316 -6.56 -5.39 -17.69
CA PRO A 316 -7.01 -5.37 -19.08
C PRO A 316 -7.74 -4.08 -19.49
N LEU A 317 -7.55 -3.66 -20.74
CA LEU A 317 -8.12 -2.41 -21.29
C LEU A 317 -9.65 -2.34 -21.19
N ASN A 318 -10.36 -3.46 -21.29
CA ASN A 318 -11.81 -3.51 -21.15
C ASN A 318 -12.26 -3.22 -19.71
N ILE A 319 -11.50 -3.67 -18.71
CA ILE A 319 -11.76 -3.38 -17.29
C ILE A 319 -11.45 -1.91 -16.99
N LEU A 320 -10.33 -1.39 -17.50
CA LEU A 320 -9.99 0.04 -17.37
C LEU A 320 -11.12 0.93 -17.92
N LYS A 321 -11.62 0.63 -19.12
CA LYS A 321 -12.75 1.35 -19.73
C LYS A 321 -14.04 1.23 -18.94
N HIS A 322 -14.31 0.07 -18.34
CA HIS A 322 -15.54 -0.13 -17.58
C HIS A 322 -15.56 0.68 -16.27
N TYR A 323 -14.40 0.86 -15.64
CA TYR A 323 -14.27 1.59 -14.37
C TYR A 323 -13.75 3.03 -14.52
N ASP A 324 -13.66 3.54 -15.75
CA ASP A 324 -13.10 4.84 -16.12
C ASP A 324 -11.71 5.10 -15.49
N LEU A 325 -10.83 4.09 -15.55
CA LEU A 325 -9.47 4.14 -15.00
C LEU A 325 -8.44 4.49 -16.06
N LEU A 326 -7.31 5.08 -15.63
CA LEU A 326 -6.17 5.36 -16.49
C LEU A 326 -5.31 4.11 -16.66
N GLU A 327 -4.64 3.99 -17.80
CA GLU A 327 -3.54 3.04 -17.97
C GLU A 327 -2.39 3.36 -17.01
N LEU A 328 -1.63 2.34 -16.60
CA LEU A 328 -0.55 2.50 -15.60
C LEU A 328 0.47 3.58 -16.00
N SER A 329 0.86 3.63 -17.28
CA SER A 329 1.77 4.66 -17.82
C SER A 329 1.26 6.07 -17.59
N ASP A 330 -0.03 6.27 -17.81
CA ASP A 330 -0.70 7.57 -17.76
C ASP A 330 -0.92 7.98 -16.31
N ALA A 331 -1.29 7.03 -15.45
CA ALA A 331 -1.42 7.24 -14.02
C ALA A 331 -0.08 7.64 -13.38
N LEU A 332 1.01 6.93 -13.67
CA LEU A 332 2.35 7.27 -13.18
C LEU A 332 2.80 8.64 -13.70
N ALA A 333 2.59 8.94 -14.99
CA ALA A 333 2.94 10.23 -15.55
C ALA A 333 2.17 11.37 -14.88
N GLU A 334 0.86 11.21 -14.69
CA GLU A 334 -0.01 12.23 -14.12
C GLU A 334 0.29 12.48 -12.63
N VAL A 335 0.62 11.44 -11.85
CA VAL A 335 1.04 11.60 -10.44
C VAL A 335 2.32 12.43 -10.33
N HIS A 336 3.30 12.26 -11.22
CA HIS A 336 4.53 13.06 -11.18
C HIS A 336 4.42 14.40 -11.90
N MET A 337 3.52 14.53 -12.86
CA MET A 337 3.34 15.71 -13.71
C MET A 337 1.85 16.07 -13.83
N PRO A 338 1.22 16.48 -12.71
CA PRO A 338 -0.22 16.69 -12.68
C PRO A 338 -0.65 17.84 -13.59
N SER A 339 -1.61 17.55 -14.47
CA SER A 339 -2.28 18.52 -15.34
C SER A 339 -3.34 19.32 -14.57
N GLN A 340 -3.93 18.73 -13.53
CA GLN A 340 -4.97 19.32 -12.68
C GLN A 340 -4.56 19.28 -11.21
N ILE A 341 -5.06 20.21 -10.40
CA ILE A 341 -4.71 20.25 -8.97
C ILE A 341 -5.24 18.96 -8.32
N PRO A 342 -4.38 18.14 -7.71
CA PRO A 342 -4.85 17.02 -6.93
C PRO A 342 -5.69 17.52 -5.76
N PRO A 343 -6.80 16.86 -5.41
CA PRO A 343 -7.60 17.23 -4.25
C PRO A 343 -6.75 17.14 -2.98
N HIS A 344 -6.78 18.20 -2.16
CA HIS A 344 -5.91 18.34 -0.99
C HIS A 344 -6.51 17.66 0.26
N PRO A 345 -5.67 17.11 1.17
CA PRO A 345 -6.10 16.87 2.53
C PRO A 345 -6.38 18.21 3.23
N PRO A 346 -7.45 18.34 4.03
CA PRO A 346 -7.66 19.53 4.84
C PRO A 346 -6.47 19.71 5.80
N LEU A 347 -5.87 20.91 5.82
CA LEU A 347 -4.73 21.28 6.67
C LEU A 347 -5.09 21.50 8.14
N GLU A 348 -6.26 21.03 8.60
CA GLU A 348 -6.71 21.30 9.96
C GLU A 348 -6.17 20.29 10.98
N LYS A 349 -5.55 20.86 12.01
CA LYS A 349 -5.11 20.16 13.22
C LYS A 349 -6.28 19.37 13.81
N GLY A 350 -6.15 18.04 13.85
CA GLY A 350 -6.84 17.23 14.86
C GLY A 350 -8.23 16.68 14.51
N GLY A 351 -8.52 16.38 13.24
CA GLY A 351 -9.68 15.56 12.87
C GLY A 351 -9.30 14.57 11.79
N GLY A 352 -9.66 13.29 11.95
CA GLY A 352 -9.49 12.23 10.94
C GLY A 352 -10.36 12.49 9.71
N GLY A 353 -9.97 13.47 8.90
CA GLY A 353 -10.61 13.83 7.63
C GLY A 353 -10.10 12.95 6.49
N ASP A 354 -11.03 12.47 5.68
CA ASP A 354 -10.79 11.54 4.59
C ASP A 354 -9.65 11.95 3.63
N PHE A 355 -8.85 10.96 3.25
CA PHE A 355 -7.69 11.09 2.37
C PHE A 355 -8.11 11.40 0.92
N ASN A 356 -8.35 12.68 0.60
CA ASN A 356 -8.85 13.08 -0.72
C ASN A 356 -7.95 12.70 -1.91
N LEU A 357 -6.64 12.53 -1.71
CA LEU A 357 -5.72 12.04 -2.75
C LEU A 357 -6.07 10.63 -3.26
N ARG A 358 -6.68 9.77 -2.44
CA ARG A 358 -7.08 8.40 -2.84
C ARG A 358 -8.16 8.41 -3.93
N ASN A 359 -9.02 9.43 -3.93
CA ASN A 359 -10.09 9.58 -4.90
C ASN A 359 -9.64 10.28 -6.19
N TRP A 360 -8.40 10.78 -6.23
CA TRP A 360 -7.85 11.35 -7.44
C TRP A 360 -7.56 10.24 -8.45
N LEU A 361 -8.06 10.40 -9.68
CA LEU A 361 -8.12 9.34 -10.68
C LEU A 361 -6.77 8.62 -10.94
N PRO A 362 -5.61 9.29 -11.02
CA PRO A 362 -4.32 8.63 -11.15
C PRO A 362 -3.98 7.72 -9.97
N HIS A 363 -4.14 8.20 -8.73
CA HIS A 363 -3.92 7.39 -7.54
C HIS A 363 -4.89 6.21 -7.47
N LYS A 364 -6.17 6.44 -7.79
CA LYS A 364 -7.18 5.37 -7.86
C LYS A 364 -6.77 4.29 -8.86
N SER A 365 -6.25 4.69 -10.02
CA SER A 365 -5.79 3.76 -11.07
C SER A 365 -4.56 2.98 -10.63
N LEU A 366 -3.58 3.61 -9.97
CA LEU A 366 -2.42 2.91 -9.40
C LEU A 366 -2.82 1.90 -8.33
N VAL A 367 -3.69 2.30 -7.39
CA VAL A 367 -4.19 1.42 -6.33
C VAL A 367 -4.98 0.25 -6.91
N PHE A 368 -5.82 0.51 -7.93
CA PHE A 368 -6.57 -0.54 -8.59
C PHE A 368 -5.65 -1.51 -9.33
N ASP A 369 -4.63 -1.02 -10.03
CA ASP A 369 -3.68 -1.89 -10.75
C ASP A 369 -2.90 -2.82 -9.80
N GLU A 370 -2.42 -2.27 -8.68
CA GLU A 370 -1.75 -3.04 -7.63
C GLU A 370 -2.68 -4.10 -7.01
N LEU A 371 -3.90 -3.71 -6.63
CA LEU A 371 -4.88 -4.62 -6.06
C LEU A 371 -5.33 -5.69 -7.05
N PHE A 372 -5.50 -5.33 -8.33
CA PHE A 372 -5.88 -6.28 -9.37
C PHE A 372 -4.79 -7.34 -9.58
N CYS A 373 -3.51 -6.93 -9.59
CA CYS A 373 -2.39 -7.86 -9.69
C CYS A 373 -2.37 -8.85 -8.52
N LEU A 374 -2.58 -8.35 -7.30
CA LEU A 374 -2.70 -9.15 -6.11
C LEU A 374 -3.87 -10.14 -6.20
N GLU A 375 -5.08 -9.67 -6.49
CA GLU A 375 -6.29 -10.49 -6.59
C GLU A 375 -6.20 -11.54 -7.70
N MET A 376 -5.53 -11.21 -8.82
CA MET A 376 -5.24 -12.18 -9.86
C MET A 376 -4.34 -13.32 -9.35
N GLY A 377 -3.29 -12.99 -8.60
CA GLY A 377 -2.42 -13.98 -7.96
C GLY A 377 -3.19 -14.88 -6.98
N LEU A 378 -4.09 -14.31 -6.20
CA LEU A 378 -4.96 -15.05 -5.27
C LEU A 378 -5.95 -15.95 -6.01
N ALA A 379 -6.60 -15.45 -7.07
CA ALA A 379 -7.52 -16.22 -7.89
C ALA A 379 -6.83 -17.42 -8.55
N LEU A 380 -5.60 -17.25 -9.07
CA LEU A 380 -4.79 -18.35 -9.61
C LEU A 380 -4.49 -19.40 -8.54
N LYS A 381 -4.21 -18.98 -7.31
CA LYS A 381 -3.95 -19.89 -6.18
C LYS A 381 -5.22 -20.62 -5.73
N LYS A 382 -6.38 -19.96 -5.69
CA LYS A 382 -7.69 -20.59 -5.42
C LYS A 382 -8.06 -21.61 -6.49
N GLY A 383 -7.92 -21.26 -7.78
CA GLY A 383 -8.20 -22.18 -8.89
C GLY A 383 -7.29 -23.41 -8.91
N ASN A 384 -6.07 -23.33 -8.36
CA ASN A 384 -5.21 -24.50 -8.16
C ASN A 384 -5.67 -25.41 -7.00
N THR A 385 -6.35 -24.85 -6.00
CA THR A 385 -6.92 -25.61 -4.88
C THR A 385 -8.18 -26.34 -5.31
N GLU A 386 -9.07 -25.71 -6.09
CA GLU A 386 -10.29 -26.35 -6.62
C GLU A 386 -9.97 -27.57 -7.51
N LYS A 387 -8.79 -27.60 -8.12
CA LYS A 387 -8.30 -28.74 -8.90
C LYS A 387 -7.78 -29.90 -8.04
N GLN A 388 -7.57 -29.69 -6.73
CA GLN A 388 -7.12 -30.75 -5.82
C GLN A 388 -8.32 -31.60 -5.39
N LYS A 389 -8.14 -32.92 -5.37
CA LYS A 389 -9.15 -33.82 -4.78
C LYS A 389 -9.08 -33.74 -3.25
N GLY A 390 -10.20 -33.35 -2.65
CA GLY A 390 -10.40 -33.30 -1.21
C GLY A 390 -11.32 -34.43 -0.74
N ILE A 391 -11.71 -34.38 0.54
CA ILE A 391 -12.63 -35.33 1.15
C ILE A 391 -14.00 -34.68 1.28
N ALA A 392 -15.01 -35.21 0.59
CA ALA A 392 -16.39 -34.77 0.79
C ALA A 392 -16.96 -35.44 2.05
N PHE A 393 -17.16 -34.65 3.11
CA PHE A 393 -17.69 -35.11 4.39
C PHE A 393 -19.22 -35.13 4.39
N ASN A 394 -19.83 -36.14 5.02
CA ASN A 394 -21.21 -36.05 5.44
C ASN A 394 -21.31 -35.17 6.69
N THR A 395 -21.96 -34.02 6.57
CA THR A 395 -21.98 -32.97 7.60
C THR A 395 -23.12 -33.09 8.60
N VAL A 396 -24.03 -34.05 8.39
CA VAL A 396 -25.03 -34.45 9.39
C VAL A 396 -24.34 -35.33 10.43
N SER A 397 -23.95 -34.71 11.55
CA SER A 397 -23.13 -35.34 12.59
C SER A 397 -23.89 -35.46 13.91
N LYS A 398 -24.17 -36.69 14.34
CA LYS A 398 -24.79 -36.95 15.65
C LYS A 398 -23.83 -36.62 16.79
N MET A 399 -22.52 -36.81 16.58
CA MET A 399 -21.51 -36.46 17.57
C MET A 399 -21.49 -34.95 17.84
N ALA A 400 -21.53 -34.13 16.78
CA ALA A 400 -21.62 -32.68 16.90
C ALA A 400 -22.90 -32.23 17.62
N ASP A 401 -24.05 -32.83 17.29
CA ASP A 401 -25.33 -32.51 17.93
C ASP A 401 -25.34 -32.88 19.42
N ASN A 402 -24.75 -34.03 19.78
CA ASN A 402 -24.62 -34.46 21.18
C ASN A 402 -23.67 -33.54 21.96
N PHE A 403 -22.53 -33.17 21.37
CA PHE A 403 -21.62 -32.20 21.99
C PHE A 403 -22.29 -30.85 22.22
N ALA A 404 -23.01 -30.32 21.23
CA ALA A 404 -23.72 -29.05 21.36
C ALA A 404 -24.74 -29.05 22.52
N LYS A 405 -25.35 -30.19 22.83
CA LYS A 405 -26.26 -30.35 23.99
C LYS A 405 -25.53 -30.46 25.33
N MET A 406 -24.25 -30.87 25.35
CA MET A 406 -23.44 -30.95 26.56
C MET A 406 -22.89 -29.58 26.99
N LEU A 407 -22.89 -28.59 26.11
CA LEU A 407 -22.36 -27.27 26.41
C LEU A 407 -23.22 -26.54 27.47
N PRO A 408 -22.61 -25.86 28.45
CA PRO A 408 -23.34 -25.09 29.47
C PRO A 408 -23.91 -23.76 28.93
N PHE A 409 -23.75 -23.48 27.64
CA PHE A 409 -24.21 -22.28 26.96
C PHE A 409 -24.74 -22.63 25.57
N LYS A 410 -25.55 -21.74 25.00
CA LYS A 410 -25.97 -21.83 23.59
C LYS A 410 -24.94 -21.17 22.69
N LEU A 411 -24.77 -21.73 21.49
CA LEU A 411 -23.96 -21.09 20.46
C LEU A 411 -24.58 -19.75 20.06
N THR A 412 -23.71 -18.81 19.72
CA THR A 412 -24.09 -17.49 19.21
C THR A 412 -24.49 -17.58 17.73
N ALA A 413 -25.23 -16.59 17.20
CA ALA A 413 -25.62 -16.61 15.79
C ALA A 413 -24.40 -16.52 14.87
N ALA A 414 -23.35 -15.80 15.31
CA ALA A 414 -22.09 -15.73 14.61
C ALA A 414 -21.33 -17.08 14.57
N GLN A 415 -21.36 -17.86 15.66
CA GLN A 415 -20.80 -19.23 15.69
C GLN A 415 -21.59 -20.19 14.79
N ASP A 416 -22.93 -20.13 14.80
CA ASP A 416 -23.79 -20.98 13.95
C ASP A 416 -23.59 -20.66 12.46
N ARG A 417 -23.43 -19.38 12.11
CA ARG A 417 -23.08 -18.94 10.75
C ARG A 417 -21.73 -19.49 10.32
N ALA A 418 -20.69 -19.34 11.15
CA ALA A 418 -19.35 -19.87 10.86
C ALA A 418 -19.36 -21.40 10.70
N LEU A 419 -20.09 -22.13 11.55
CA LEU A 419 -20.27 -23.57 11.43
C LEU A 419 -21.00 -23.97 10.16
N SER A 420 -22.01 -23.23 9.74
CA SER A 420 -22.76 -23.49 8.51
C SER A 420 -21.88 -23.32 7.27
N GLU A 421 -21.01 -22.30 7.27
CA GLU A 421 -20.01 -22.08 6.22
C GLU A 421 -18.97 -23.22 6.18
N ILE A 422 -18.42 -23.61 7.34
CA ILE A 422 -17.48 -24.74 7.45
C ILE A 422 -18.12 -26.04 6.97
N LYS A 423 -19.34 -26.35 7.41
CA LYS A 423 -20.08 -27.54 6.95
C LYS A 423 -20.28 -27.53 5.45
N ARG A 424 -20.64 -26.38 4.86
CA ARG A 424 -20.81 -26.28 3.40
C ARG A 424 -19.52 -26.63 2.66
N ASP A 425 -18.39 -26.11 3.12
CA ASP A 425 -17.10 -26.35 2.46
C ASP A 425 -16.61 -27.78 2.68
N MET A 426 -16.74 -28.33 3.88
CA MET A 426 -16.41 -29.74 4.18
C MET A 426 -17.24 -30.73 3.35
N ALA A 427 -18.43 -30.35 2.88
CA ALA A 427 -19.24 -31.20 2.01
C ALA A 427 -18.75 -31.24 0.55
N MET A 428 -17.85 -30.32 0.16
CA MET A 428 -17.36 -30.22 -1.22
C MET A 428 -16.30 -31.29 -1.54
N PRO A 429 -16.14 -31.67 -2.82
CA PRO A 429 -15.14 -32.66 -3.24
C PRO A 429 -13.70 -32.12 -3.33
N HIS A 430 -13.50 -30.84 -3.00
CA HIS A 430 -12.19 -30.17 -2.98
C HIS A 430 -11.86 -29.71 -1.55
N PRO A 431 -10.58 -29.60 -1.16
CA PRO A 431 -10.21 -29.33 0.23
C PRO A 431 -10.64 -27.92 0.67
N MET A 432 -11.25 -27.82 1.84
CA MET A 432 -11.53 -26.55 2.51
C MET A 432 -10.21 -25.85 2.90
N ASN A 433 -10.12 -24.54 2.67
CA ASN A 433 -9.09 -23.69 3.27
C ASN A 433 -9.76 -22.45 3.86
N ARG A 434 -10.01 -22.45 5.17
CA ARG A 434 -10.84 -21.43 5.84
C ARG A 434 -10.14 -20.83 7.05
N LEU A 435 -10.33 -19.53 7.26
CA LEU A 435 -9.90 -18.76 8.41
C LEU A 435 -11.12 -18.38 9.27
N ILE A 436 -11.15 -18.84 10.51
CA ILE A 436 -12.05 -18.35 11.54
C ILE A 436 -11.38 -17.18 12.24
N GLN A 437 -12.00 -16.02 12.15
CA GLN A 437 -11.60 -14.80 12.82
C GLN A 437 -12.63 -14.46 13.90
N GLY A 438 -12.17 -14.15 15.10
CA GLY A 438 -13.04 -13.66 16.16
C GLY A 438 -12.24 -13.33 17.41
N ASP A 439 -12.78 -12.48 18.27
CA ASP A 439 -12.05 -11.99 19.45
C ASP A 439 -11.63 -13.12 20.42
N VAL A 440 -10.68 -12.85 21.33
CA VAL A 440 -10.30 -13.79 22.39
C VAL A 440 -11.55 -14.17 23.19
N GLY A 441 -11.79 -15.48 23.35
CA GLY A 441 -12.98 -15.97 24.04
C GLY A 441 -14.27 -15.95 23.23
N SER A 442 -14.26 -15.62 21.93
CA SER A 442 -15.44 -15.72 21.05
C SER A 442 -15.91 -17.16 20.76
N GLY A 443 -15.27 -18.17 21.36
CA GLY A 443 -15.62 -19.58 21.18
C GLY A 443 -15.10 -20.23 19.90
N LYS A 444 -14.03 -19.71 19.29
CA LYS A 444 -13.35 -20.31 18.12
C LYS A 444 -13.04 -21.80 18.32
N THR A 445 -12.53 -22.17 19.50
CA THR A 445 -12.21 -23.57 19.85
C THR A 445 -13.43 -24.49 19.79
N VAL A 446 -14.63 -24.00 20.15
CA VAL A 446 -15.87 -24.79 20.09
C VAL A 446 -16.24 -25.09 18.64
N VAL A 447 -16.15 -24.07 17.77
CA VAL A 447 -16.40 -24.20 16.33
C VAL A 447 -15.41 -25.19 15.70
N ALA A 448 -14.11 -25.06 16.02
CA ALA A 448 -13.06 -25.96 15.58
C ALA A 448 -13.25 -27.41 16.05
N PHE A 449 -13.67 -27.61 17.30
CA PHE A 449 -13.92 -28.96 17.82
C PHE A 449 -15.12 -29.61 17.14
N ILE A 450 -16.22 -28.87 16.90
CA ILE A 450 -17.37 -29.38 16.14
C ILE A 450 -16.96 -29.80 14.72
N ALA A 451 -16.12 -29.02 14.03
CA ALA A 451 -15.56 -29.42 12.74
C ALA A 451 -14.73 -30.72 12.83
N SER A 452 -13.94 -30.88 13.89
CA SER A 452 -13.19 -32.11 14.16
C SER A 452 -14.11 -33.31 14.36
N LEU A 453 -15.23 -33.15 15.08
CA LEU A 453 -16.22 -34.21 15.30
C LEU A 453 -16.84 -34.68 13.98
N ILE A 454 -17.15 -33.76 13.05
CA ILE A 454 -17.67 -34.12 11.73
C ILE A 454 -16.65 -34.98 10.97
N ALA A 455 -15.37 -34.60 10.97
CA ALA A 455 -14.33 -35.39 10.32
C ALA A 455 -14.17 -36.78 10.97
N ILE A 456 -14.22 -36.85 12.30
CA ILE A 456 -14.12 -38.10 13.07
C ILE A 456 -15.29 -39.05 12.79
N GLU A 457 -16.52 -38.54 12.72
CA GLU A 457 -17.72 -39.35 12.40
C GLU A 457 -17.69 -39.89 10.95
N ASN A 458 -16.90 -39.27 10.07
CA ASN A 458 -16.62 -39.75 8.70
C ASN A 458 -15.38 -40.67 8.62
N ASN A 459 -14.97 -41.27 9.74
CA ASN A 459 -13.82 -42.18 9.86
C ASN A 459 -12.48 -41.53 9.49
N CYS A 460 -12.34 -40.21 9.65
CA CYS A 460 -11.07 -39.51 9.49
C CYS A 460 -10.50 -39.08 10.85
N GLN A 461 -9.20 -38.82 10.90
CA GLN A 461 -8.53 -38.23 12.05
C GLN A 461 -8.49 -36.71 11.89
N SER A 462 -8.43 -36.00 13.01
CA SER A 462 -8.22 -34.55 13.05
C SER A 462 -6.95 -34.20 13.81
N ALA A 463 -6.36 -33.05 13.50
CA ALA A 463 -5.20 -32.53 14.21
C ALA A 463 -5.40 -31.05 14.58
N ILE A 464 -5.06 -30.66 15.82
CA ILE A 464 -5.02 -29.25 16.27
C ILE A 464 -3.57 -28.89 16.58
N MET A 465 -3.03 -27.93 15.83
CA MET A 465 -1.70 -27.39 16.03
C MET A 465 -1.79 -26.04 16.75
N ALA A 466 -1.06 -25.91 17.85
CA ALA A 466 -0.98 -24.68 18.64
C ALA A 466 0.46 -24.11 18.69
N PRO A 467 0.62 -22.79 18.93
CA PRO A 467 1.90 -22.10 18.96
C PRO A 467 2.90 -22.60 19.99
N THR A 468 2.41 -22.97 21.15
CA THR A 468 3.21 -23.27 22.34
C THR A 468 2.64 -24.49 23.02
N GLU A 469 3.47 -25.16 23.83
CA GLU A 469 3.05 -26.34 24.57
C GLU A 469 1.92 -26.00 25.55
N ILE A 470 2.00 -24.83 26.19
CA ILE A 470 0.97 -24.34 27.11
C ILE A 470 -0.39 -24.23 26.41
N LEU A 471 -0.44 -23.69 25.18
CA LEU A 471 -1.70 -23.56 24.46
C LEU A 471 -2.20 -24.91 23.94
N ALA A 472 -1.29 -25.80 23.52
CA ALA A 472 -1.64 -27.17 23.15
C ALA A 472 -2.24 -27.94 24.33
N GLU A 473 -1.63 -27.83 25.52
CA GLU A 473 -2.12 -28.43 26.76
C GLU A 473 -3.47 -27.84 27.16
N GLN A 474 -3.66 -26.52 27.03
CA GLN A 474 -4.94 -25.87 27.28
C GLN A 474 -6.05 -26.40 26.35
N HIS A 475 -5.78 -26.53 25.05
CA HIS A 475 -6.73 -27.14 24.12
C HIS A 475 -7.02 -28.59 24.49
N TYR A 476 -5.99 -29.37 24.83
CA TYR A 476 -6.15 -30.75 25.28
C TYR A 476 -7.06 -30.85 26.51
N LEU A 477 -6.78 -30.11 27.57
CA LEU A 477 -7.57 -30.14 28.81
C LEU A 477 -9.03 -29.70 28.57
N ASN A 478 -9.23 -28.66 27.76
CA ASN A 478 -10.58 -28.16 27.44
C ASN A 478 -11.39 -29.16 26.60
N ILE A 479 -10.74 -29.93 25.73
CA ILE A 479 -11.40 -30.87 24.81
C ILE A 479 -11.56 -32.26 25.43
N HIS A 480 -10.58 -32.71 26.23
CA HIS A 480 -10.46 -34.09 26.70
C HIS A 480 -11.72 -34.58 27.44
N GLY A 481 -12.27 -33.78 28.36
CA GLY A 481 -13.45 -34.18 29.12
C GLY A 481 -14.70 -34.39 28.25
N TYR A 482 -14.90 -33.55 27.24
CA TYR A 482 -16.00 -33.72 26.28
C TYR A 482 -15.74 -34.89 25.32
N ALA A 483 -14.50 -35.04 24.86
CA ALA A 483 -14.12 -36.11 23.95
C ALA A 483 -14.27 -37.50 24.59
N GLU A 484 -13.89 -37.65 25.86
CA GLU A 484 -14.06 -38.90 26.62
C GLU A 484 -15.55 -39.28 26.73
N SER A 485 -16.41 -38.30 27.02
CA SER A 485 -17.87 -38.49 27.09
C SER A 485 -18.50 -38.92 25.75
N LEU A 486 -17.83 -38.63 24.63
CA LEU A 486 -18.24 -39.02 23.28
C LEU A 486 -17.53 -40.29 22.78
N GLY A 487 -16.68 -40.91 23.59
CA GLY A 487 -15.90 -42.10 23.22
C GLY A 487 -14.75 -41.82 22.25
N ILE A 488 -14.27 -40.58 22.19
CA ILE A 488 -13.24 -40.11 21.25
C ILE A 488 -11.88 -40.11 21.94
N LYS A 489 -10.89 -40.75 21.32
CA LYS A 489 -9.53 -40.81 21.83
C LYS A 489 -8.73 -39.59 21.37
N VAL A 490 -8.30 -38.78 22.32
CA VAL A 490 -7.48 -37.58 22.11
C VAL A 490 -6.09 -37.81 22.67
N ALA A 491 -5.05 -37.39 21.94
CA ALA A 491 -3.67 -37.42 22.41
C ALA A 491 -3.01 -36.04 22.34
N LEU A 492 -2.14 -35.75 23.31
CA LEU A 492 -1.30 -34.56 23.34
C LEU A 492 0.12 -34.94 22.90
N LEU A 493 0.65 -34.27 21.87
CA LEU A 493 2.01 -34.46 21.37
C LEU A 493 2.83 -33.17 21.56
N THR A 494 3.66 -33.17 22.61
CA THR A 494 4.59 -32.08 22.97
C THR A 494 6.03 -32.58 22.98
N SER A 495 7.01 -31.68 23.12
CA SER A 495 8.43 -32.05 23.13
C SER A 495 8.88 -32.70 24.45
N ASN A 496 8.10 -32.53 25.52
CA ASN A 496 8.40 -33.00 26.88
C ASN A 496 8.00 -34.46 27.17
N LEU A 497 7.52 -35.22 26.19
CA LEU A 497 7.10 -36.62 26.37
C LEU A 497 8.30 -37.57 26.45
N THR A 498 8.19 -38.62 27.28
CA THR A 498 9.19 -39.69 27.27
C THR A 498 9.18 -40.45 25.94
N LYS A 499 10.31 -41.08 25.59
CA LYS A 499 10.42 -41.84 24.34
C LYS A 499 9.35 -42.92 24.22
N ALA A 500 9.03 -43.62 25.32
CA ALA A 500 8.02 -44.67 25.34
C ALA A 500 6.60 -44.13 25.09
N GLU A 501 6.22 -43.04 25.75
CA GLU A 501 4.92 -42.38 25.55
C GLU A 501 4.77 -41.85 24.13
N ARG A 502 5.82 -41.19 23.62
CA ARG A 502 5.84 -40.68 22.25
C ARG A 502 5.64 -41.82 21.25
N THR A 503 6.37 -42.92 21.36
CA THR A 503 6.20 -44.08 20.47
C THR A 503 4.78 -44.65 20.53
N ALA A 504 4.20 -44.79 21.72
CA ALA A 504 2.82 -45.28 21.86
C ALA A 504 1.78 -44.35 21.21
N ILE A 505 1.97 -43.03 21.30
CA ILE A 505 1.11 -42.03 20.65
C ILE A 505 1.27 -42.10 19.13
N LEU A 506 2.50 -42.15 18.62
CA LEU A 506 2.78 -42.25 17.18
C LEU A 506 2.15 -43.51 16.59
N ASP A 507 2.31 -44.66 17.25
CA ASP A 507 1.68 -45.91 16.83
C ASP A 507 0.15 -45.82 16.90
N GLY A 508 -0.40 -45.13 17.90
CA GLY A 508 -1.83 -44.88 18.02
C GLY A 508 -2.38 -44.01 16.88
N ILE A 509 -1.64 -42.98 16.47
CA ILE A 509 -2.00 -42.10 15.36
C ILE A 509 -1.91 -42.87 14.03
N LYS A 510 -0.80 -43.58 13.80
CA LYS A 510 -0.56 -44.36 12.58
C LYS A 510 -1.59 -45.45 12.36
N ASN A 511 -2.04 -46.12 13.42
CA ASN A 511 -3.05 -47.17 13.34
C ASN A 511 -4.50 -46.68 13.45
N GLY A 512 -4.73 -45.36 13.50
CA GLY A 512 -6.07 -44.79 13.61
C GLY A 512 -6.77 -45.01 14.96
N LYS A 513 -6.03 -45.44 16.00
CA LYS A 513 -6.56 -45.60 17.37
C LYS A 513 -6.78 -44.26 18.06
N ILE A 514 -6.07 -43.21 17.65
CA ILE A 514 -6.24 -41.84 18.12
C ILE A 514 -7.06 -41.08 17.08
N ASN A 515 -8.18 -40.50 17.49
CA ASN A 515 -9.09 -39.76 16.60
C ASN A 515 -8.67 -38.30 16.43
N LEU A 516 -8.18 -37.68 17.51
CA LEU A 516 -7.75 -36.28 17.54
C LEU A 516 -6.36 -36.16 18.15
N ALA A 517 -5.41 -35.58 17.41
CA ALA A 517 -4.08 -35.25 17.91
C ALA A 517 -3.96 -33.74 18.15
N ILE A 518 -3.52 -33.34 19.34
CA ILE A 518 -3.30 -31.94 19.72
C ILE A 518 -1.81 -31.76 20.02
N GLY A 519 -1.18 -30.71 19.54
CA GLY A 519 0.25 -30.55 19.74
C GLY A 519 0.83 -29.28 19.13
N THR A 520 2.15 -29.15 19.23
CA THR A 520 2.88 -28.03 18.61
C THR A 520 3.41 -28.43 17.24
N HIS A 521 4.51 -27.81 16.78
CA HIS A 521 5.27 -28.23 15.61
C HIS A 521 5.72 -29.71 15.65
N ALA A 522 5.62 -30.39 16.80
CA ALA A 522 5.84 -31.83 16.88
C ALA A 522 4.92 -32.62 15.92
N LEU A 523 3.68 -32.17 15.68
CA LEU A 523 2.72 -32.84 14.78
C LEU A 523 3.17 -32.85 13.31
N ILE A 524 4.07 -31.95 12.91
CA ILE A 524 4.54 -31.81 11.52
C ILE A 524 5.90 -32.46 11.27
N GLN A 525 6.54 -33.04 12.29
CA GLN A 525 7.81 -33.76 12.15
C GLN A 525 7.65 -35.03 11.30
N GLU A 526 8.70 -35.45 10.59
CA GLU A 526 8.62 -36.53 9.59
C GLU A 526 8.12 -37.87 10.15
N ASP A 527 8.33 -38.13 11.44
CA ASP A 527 7.94 -39.37 12.13
C ASP A 527 6.45 -39.50 12.45
N VAL A 528 5.66 -38.43 12.30
CA VAL A 528 4.21 -38.48 12.56
C VAL A 528 3.44 -38.80 11.28
N GLU A 529 2.99 -40.06 11.17
CA GLU A 529 2.16 -40.57 10.08
C GLU A 529 0.72 -40.79 10.57
N PHE A 530 -0.26 -40.23 9.85
CA PHE A 530 -1.68 -40.44 10.13
C PHE A 530 -2.24 -41.57 9.25
N ASN A 531 -3.19 -42.35 9.79
CA ASN A 531 -3.91 -43.36 9.02
C ASN A 531 -4.79 -42.69 7.94
N LYS A 532 -5.63 -41.73 8.35
CA LYS A 532 -6.53 -40.99 7.45
C LYS A 532 -6.82 -39.60 7.99
N LEU A 533 -5.89 -38.66 7.80
CA LEU A 533 -6.07 -37.28 8.23
C LEU A 533 -7.11 -36.57 7.34
N GLY A 534 -8.18 -36.07 7.95
CA GLY A 534 -9.28 -35.40 7.25
C GLY A 534 -9.34 -33.90 7.49
N LEU A 535 -8.98 -33.43 8.69
CA LEU A 535 -9.03 -32.03 9.06
C LEU A 535 -7.79 -31.62 9.86
N VAL A 536 -7.23 -30.48 9.52
CA VAL A 536 -6.11 -29.85 10.22
C VAL A 536 -6.53 -28.47 10.68
N ILE A 537 -6.38 -28.22 11.98
CA ILE A 537 -6.71 -26.95 12.60
C ILE A 537 -5.42 -26.29 13.08
N VAL A 538 -5.21 -25.03 12.72
CA VAL A 538 -4.05 -24.26 13.14
C VAL A 538 -4.51 -23.05 13.95
N ASP A 539 -4.09 -22.96 15.21
CA ASP A 539 -4.39 -21.83 16.08
C ASP A 539 -3.26 -20.80 16.08
N GLU A 540 -3.63 -19.52 16.14
CA GLU A 540 -2.76 -18.32 16.12
C GLU A 540 -1.62 -18.34 15.08
N GLN A 541 -2.00 -18.06 13.84
CA GLN A 541 -1.14 -18.21 12.66
C GLN A 541 0.04 -17.22 12.54
N HIS A 542 0.19 -16.20 13.41
CA HIS A 542 1.21 -15.16 13.21
C HIS A 542 2.65 -15.65 13.32
N ARG A 543 2.90 -16.82 13.91
CA ARG A 543 4.23 -17.47 13.97
C ARG A 543 4.41 -18.69 13.05
N PHE A 544 3.35 -19.19 12.41
CA PHE A 544 3.40 -20.46 11.66
C PHE A 544 3.42 -20.20 10.15
N GLY A 545 4.59 -20.41 9.54
CA GLY A 545 4.86 -20.09 8.15
C GLY A 545 4.03 -20.92 7.15
N VAL A 546 3.85 -20.34 5.96
CA VAL A 546 3.22 -20.95 4.77
C VAL A 546 3.77 -22.36 4.46
N VAL A 547 5.04 -22.61 4.78
CA VAL A 547 5.76 -23.88 4.56
C VAL A 547 5.19 -25.05 5.37
N GLN A 548 4.71 -24.81 6.59
CA GLN A 548 4.22 -25.87 7.47
C GLN A 548 2.81 -26.35 7.06
N ARG A 549 2.00 -25.47 6.45
CA ARG A 549 0.71 -25.82 5.83
C ARG A 549 0.89 -26.82 4.67
N ALA A 550 1.93 -26.63 3.86
CA ALA A 550 2.24 -27.53 2.75
C ALA A 550 2.68 -28.93 3.25
N LEU A 551 3.39 -28.99 4.39
CA LEU A 551 3.80 -30.25 5.01
C LEU A 551 2.61 -31.03 5.60
N LEU A 552 1.65 -30.34 6.22
CA LEU A 552 0.43 -30.97 6.74
C LEU A 552 -0.47 -31.51 5.61
N LYS A 553 -0.58 -30.76 4.50
CA LYS A 553 -1.26 -31.25 3.29
C LYS A 553 -0.62 -32.53 2.72
N LYS A 554 0.72 -32.63 2.76
CA LYS A 554 1.47 -33.83 2.36
C LYS A 554 1.34 -35.02 3.33
N LYS A 555 0.87 -34.82 4.57
CA LYS A 555 0.67 -35.93 5.50
C LYS A 555 -0.64 -36.66 5.30
N GLY A 556 -1.66 -35.98 4.78
CA GLY A 556 -2.90 -36.64 4.33
C GLY A 556 -2.69 -37.57 3.13
N THR A 557 -1.57 -37.41 2.39
CA THR A 557 -1.25 -38.24 1.22
C THR A 557 -0.51 -39.54 1.56
N GLY A 558 -0.15 -39.78 2.83
CA GLY A 558 0.73 -40.88 3.27
C GLY A 558 0.07 -42.24 3.55
N GLY A 559 -1.25 -42.36 3.36
CA GLY A 559 -1.99 -43.61 3.60
C GLY A 559 -1.90 -44.61 2.43
N GLN A 560 -0.71 -45.07 2.08
CA GLN A 560 -0.39 -46.39 1.47
C GLN A 560 1.08 -46.40 1.00
N GLY A 561 2.00 -46.58 1.96
CA GLY A 561 3.33 -47.08 1.67
C GLY A 561 3.26 -48.57 1.29
N VAL A 562 3.02 -48.86 0.01
CA VAL A 562 3.54 -50.09 -0.60
C VAL A 562 4.72 -49.66 -1.47
N GLU A 563 5.87 -49.47 -0.83
CA GLU A 563 7.15 -49.58 -1.54
C GLU A 563 7.38 -51.07 -1.84
N GLY A 564 6.69 -51.55 -2.87
CA GLY A 564 6.92 -52.85 -3.46
C GLY A 564 7.23 -52.66 -4.93
N LYS A 565 8.50 -52.88 -5.31
CA LYS A 565 8.91 -53.11 -6.70
C LYS A 565 8.21 -54.39 -7.20
N ASP A 566 6.96 -54.29 -7.63
CA ASP A 566 6.42 -55.21 -8.62
C ASP A 566 5.26 -54.54 -9.37
N THR A 567 5.62 -53.85 -10.45
CA THR A 567 4.68 -53.27 -11.40
C THR A 567 4.14 -54.37 -12.31
N ARG A 568 3.11 -55.07 -11.84
CA ARG A 568 2.14 -55.78 -12.69
C ARG A 568 0.97 -56.30 -11.83
N LEU A 569 -0.23 -55.77 -12.13
CA LEU A 569 -1.56 -56.21 -11.67
C LEU A 569 -2.10 -55.55 -10.38
N SER A 570 -2.70 -54.36 -10.53
CA SER A 570 -4.03 -53.98 -9.96
C SER A 570 -4.38 -52.53 -10.34
N PRO A 571 -5.44 -52.29 -11.14
CA PRO A 571 -5.91 -50.94 -11.44
C PRO A 571 -6.85 -50.45 -10.32
N GLY A 572 -6.34 -49.62 -9.42
CA GLY A 572 -7.14 -49.05 -8.33
C GLY A 572 -6.39 -48.17 -7.33
N ILE A 573 -5.31 -47.51 -7.75
CA ILE A 573 -4.55 -46.61 -6.87
C ILE A 573 -5.39 -45.34 -6.67
N LEU A 574 -6.04 -45.22 -5.51
CA LEU A 574 -6.72 -43.98 -5.10
C LEU A 574 -5.70 -42.85 -5.09
N GLU A 575 -6.00 -41.77 -5.83
CA GLU A 575 -5.25 -40.53 -5.71
C GLU A 575 -5.28 -40.05 -4.25
N PRO A 576 -4.15 -39.57 -3.71
CA PRO A 576 -4.09 -39.17 -2.32
C PRO A 576 -4.96 -37.92 -2.07
N LEU A 577 -5.92 -38.06 -1.16
CA LEU A 577 -6.87 -37.00 -0.82
C LEU A 577 -6.20 -35.94 0.05
N THR A 578 -6.48 -34.68 -0.23
CA THR A 578 -5.95 -33.55 0.55
C THR A 578 -6.87 -33.27 1.74
N PRO A 579 -6.34 -33.14 2.97
CA PRO A 579 -7.16 -32.81 4.13
C PRO A 579 -7.65 -31.36 4.10
N ASP A 580 -8.77 -31.12 4.76
CA ASP A 580 -9.30 -29.78 5.00
C ASP A 580 -8.41 -29.01 5.98
N VAL A 581 -8.25 -27.71 5.76
CA VAL A 581 -7.45 -26.83 6.61
C VAL A 581 -8.33 -25.71 7.17
N LEU A 582 -8.39 -25.64 8.49
CA LEU A 582 -9.04 -24.59 9.25
C LEU A 582 -7.99 -23.82 10.04
N VAL A 583 -7.99 -22.51 9.93
CA VAL A 583 -7.10 -21.64 10.69
C VAL A 583 -7.94 -20.81 11.64
N MET A 584 -7.44 -20.56 12.86
CA MET A 584 -8.05 -19.66 13.82
C MET A 584 -7.10 -18.52 14.14
N THR A 585 -7.63 -17.31 14.27
CA THR A 585 -6.90 -16.19 14.88
C THR A 585 -7.80 -15.40 15.82
N ALA A 586 -7.24 -14.93 16.93
CA ALA A 586 -7.91 -14.02 17.84
C ALA A 586 -7.88 -12.57 17.39
N THR A 587 -6.89 -12.17 16.60
CA THR A 587 -6.82 -10.78 16.13
C THR A 587 -7.81 -10.53 15.03
N PRO A 588 -8.68 -9.50 15.18
CA PRO A 588 -9.49 -9.06 14.06
C PRO A 588 -8.56 -8.43 13.02
N ILE A 589 -8.16 -9.21 12.03
CA ILE A 589 -7.43 -8.71 10.87
C ILE A 589 -8.44 -7.92 10.04
N PRO A 590 -8.14 -6.65 9.64
CA PRO A 590 -9.00 -5.94 8.72
C PRO A 590 -9.28 -6.81 7.50
N ARG A 591 -10.54 -6.94 7.10
CA ARG A 591 -10.95 -7.87 6.02
C ARG A 591 -10.10 -7.70 4.76
N THR A 592 -9.73 -6.47 4.43
CA THR A 592 -8.84 -6.14 3.31
C THR A 592 -7.44 -6.73 3.47
N LEU A 593 -6.84 -6.63 4.67
CA LEU A 593 -5.55 -7.24 4.98
C LEU A 593 -5.66 -8.77 5.02
N ALA A 594 -6.77 -9.31 5.52
CA ALA A 594 -7.03 -10.75 5.51
C ALA A 594 -7.06 -11.30 4.08
N MET A 595 -7.73 -10.60 3.16
CA MET A 595 -7.77 -10.93 1.74
C MET A 595 -6.38 -10.82 1.08
N THR A 596 -5.53 -9.88 1.47
CA THR A 596 -4.17 -9.76 0.90
C THR A 596 -3.19 -10.80 1.44
N VAL A 597 -3.10 -10.94 2.77
CA VAL A 597 -2.09 -11.76 3.46
C VAL A 597 -2.48 -13.24 3.49
N TYR A 598 -3.79 -13.52 3.54
CA TYR A 598 -4.35 -14.86 3.63
C TYR A 598 -5.33 -15.15 2.49
N GLY A 599 -5.21 -14.47 1.35
CA GLY A 599 -6.19 -14.52 0.26
C GLY A 599 -6.43 -15.87 -0.41
N ASP A 600 -5.69 -16.92 -0.03
CA ASP A 600 -6.02 -18.30 -0.35
C ASP A 600 -7.06 -18.94 0.59
N LEU A 601 -7.41 -18.26 1.67
CA LEU A 601 -8.38 -18.71 2.67
C LEU A 601 -9.71 -17.97 2.50
N ASP A 602 -10.81 -18.70 2.62
CA ASP A 602 -12.12 -18.09 2.83
C ASP A 602 -12.27 -17.70 4.31
N VAL A 603 -12.92 -16.58 4.61
CA VAL A 603 -12.95 -16.01 5.97
C VAL A 603 -14.34 -16.13 6.58
N SER A 604 -14.43 -16.75 7.76
CA SER A 604 -15.60 -16.74 8.64
C SER A 604 -15.35 -15.82 9.83
N VAL A 605 -16.23 -14.85 10.06
CA VAL A 605 -16.10 -13.90 11.18
C VAL A 605 -17.10 -14.24 12.29
N ILE A 606 -16.58 -14.42 13.49
CA ILE A 606 -17.32 -14.52 14.75
C ILE A 606 -17.23 -13.15 15.45
N ASP A 607 -18.21 -12.30 15.17
CA ASP A 607 -18.34 -10.91 15.62
C ASP A 607 -19.17 -10.75 16.92
N GLU A 608 -19.67 -11.86 17.46
CA GLU A 608 -20.43 -11.90 18.71
C GLU A 608 -19.57 -12.47 19.85
N LEU A 609 -19.64 -11.83 21.02
CA LEU A 609 -19.05 -12.35 22.25
C LEU A 609 -20.05 -13.26 22.98
N PRO A 610 -19.59 -14.30 23.71
CA PRO A 610 -20.50 -15.15 24.46
C PRO A 610 -21.28 -14.37 25.52
N PRO A 611 -22.54 -14.73 25.77
CA PRO A 611 -23.36 -14.07 26.77
C PRO A 611 -22.72 -14.18 28.16
N GLY A 612 -22.66 -13.06 28.89
CA GLY A 612 -22.12 -12.98 30.25
C GLY A 612 -20.71 -12.39 30.37
N ARG A 613 -19.98 -12.16 29.26
CA ARG A 613 -18.68 -11.47 29.30
C ARG A 613 -18.86 -9.99 29.61
N LYS A 614 -18.19 -9.49 30.66
CA LYS A 614 -18.20 -8.07 31.02
C LYS A 614 -17.16 -7.30 30.21
N PRO A 615 -17.47 -6.10 29.69
CA PRO A 615 -16.50 -5.30 28.96
C PRO A 615 -15.37 -4.83 29.87
N VAL A 616 -14.14 -4.81 29.35
CA VAL A 616 -12.97 -4.27 30.03
C VAL A 616 -13.10 -2.75 30.16
N LYS A 617 -12.84 -2.21 31.36
CA LYS A 617 -12.82 -0.76 31.58
C LYS A 617 -11.44 -0.19 31.24
N THR A 618 -11.29 0.30 30.01
CA THR A 618 -10.03 0.88 29.53
C THR A 618 -9.87 2.34 29.98
N LYS A 619 -8.72 2.69 30.56
CA LYS A 619 -8.36 4.06 30.97
C LYS A 619 -6.95 4.40 30.49
N VAL A 620 -6.72 5.66 30.11
CA VAL A 620 -5.41 6.15 29.69
C VAL A 620 -4.88 7.14 30.72
N TYR A 621 -3.68 6.86 31.23
CA TYR A 621 -2.98 7.69 32.19
C TYR A 621 -1.70 8.26 31.56
N ARG A 622 -1.41 9.54 31.84
CA ARG A 622 -0.09 10.13 31.57
C ARG A 622 0.81 9.89 32.76
N GLU A 623 2.11 10.16 32.61
CA GLU A 623 3.13 9.99 33.66
C GLU A 623 2.73 10.54 35.04
N ARG A 624 2.07 11.72 35.07
CA ARG A 624 1.58 12.33 36.32
C ARG A 624 0.56 11.48 37.10
N GLY A 625 -0.12 10.55 36.42
CA GLY A 625 -1.12 9.64 36.98
C GLY A 625 -0.57 8.30 37.46
N ARG A 626 0.75 8.05 37.40
CA ARG A 626 1.36 6.76 37.74
C ARG A 626 1.02 6.28 39.17
N ASN A 627 0.97 7.19 40.14
CA ASN A 627 0.59 6.85 41.51
C ASN A 627 -0.86 6.35 41.63
N GLU A 628 -1.76 6.83 40.78
CA GLU A 628 -3.15 6.35 40.74
C GLU A 628 -3.21 4.92 40.20
N VAL A 629 -2.42 4.61 39.17
CA VAL A 629 -2.29 3.24 38.63
C VAL A 629 -1.79 2.29 39.72
N TYR A 630 -0.74 2.66 40.47
CA TYR A 630 -0.24 1.84 41.56
C TYR A 630 -1.28 1.61 42.67
N LYS A 631 -2.14 2.60 42.95
CA LYS A 631 -3.25 2.41 43.90
C LYS A 631 -4.25 1.37 43.39
N ILE A 632 -4.65 1.44 42.12
CA ILE A 632 -5.55 0.45 41.50
C ILE A 632 -4.96 -0.96 41.60
N ILE A 633 -3.66 -1.12 41.30
CA ILE A 633 -2.97 -2.40 41.44
C ILE A 633 -3.04 -2.90 42.89
N LYS A 634 -2.73 -2.05 43.89
CA LYS A 634 -2.79 -2.43 45.30
C LYS A 634 -4.19 -2.89 45.74
N ASP A 635 -5.23 -2.18 45.31
CA ASP A 635 -6.61 -2.48 45.68
C ASP A 635 -7.07 -3.84 45.12
N GLU A 636 -6.61 -4.22 43.92
CA GLU A 636 -6.91 -5.51 43.30
C GLU A 636 -6.08 -6.65 43.90
N LEU A 637 -4.81 -6.41 44.17
CA LEU A 637 -3.95 -7.38 44.88
C LEU A 637 -4.44 -7.67 46.31
N ALA A 638 -5.00 -6.66 47.01
CA ALA A 638 -5.61 -6.84 48.32
C ALA A 638 -6.85 -7.76 48.29
N GLN A 639 -7.51 -7.89 47.14
CA GLN A 639 -8.62 -8.82 46.92
C GLN A 639 -8.14 -10.23 46.52
N GLY A 640 -6.82 -10.50 46.52
CA GLY A 640 -6.24 -11.78 46.12
C GLY A 640 -6.17 -11.99 44.60
N ARG A 641 -6.36 -10.93 43.81
CA ARG A 641 -6.29 -10.97 42.34
C ARG A 641 -4.86 -10.78 41.85
N GLN A 642 -4.64 -10.98 40.56
CA GLN A 642 -3.33 -10.89 39.93
C GLN A 642 -3.28 -9.79 38.86
N VAL A 643 -2.07 -9.33 38.53
CA VAL A 643 -1.87 -8.17 37.65
C VAL A 643 -0.78 -8.44 36.60
N TYR A 644 -1.03 -7.99 35.38
CA TYR A 644 -0.03 -7.92 34.31
C TYR A 644 0.53 -6.50 34.17
N ILE A 645 1.84 -6.38 33.98
CA ILE A 645 2.51 -5.12 33.62
C ILE A 645 3.37 -5.36 32.37
N VAL A 646 3.03 -4.70 31.27
CA VAL A 646 3.60 -4.95 29.94
C VAL A 646 4.47 -3.78 29.50
N TYR A 647 5.70 -4.07 29.10
CA TYR A 647 6.66 -3.13 28.52
C TYR A 647 6.87 -3.41 27.02
N PRO A 648 6.99 -2.38 26.18
CA PRO A 648 7.29 -2.58 24.77
C PRO A 648 8.72 -3.05 24.59
N ILE A 649 8.94 -3.86 23.56
CA ILE A 649 10.26 -4.14 22.98
C ILE A 649 10.17 -3.75 21.52
N ILE A 650 11.10 -2.93 21.04
CA ILE A 650 11.30 -2.67 19.61
C ILE A 650 12.53 -3.45 19.15
N GLU A 651 12.47 -4.10 17.98
CA GLU A 651 13.58 -4.91 17.45
C GLU A 651 14.91 -4.13 17.36
N GLU A 652 14.85 -2.85 17.01
CA GLU A 652 16.02 -1.96 16.91
C GLU A 652 16.64 -1.58 18.28
N SER A 653 15.88 -1.66 19.37
CA SER A 653 16.30 -1.27 20.73
C SER A 653 16.13 -2.37 21.79
N GLU A 654 16.04 -3.63 21.36
CA GLU A 654 15.69 -4.76 22.22
C GLU A 654 16.54 -4.84 23.50
N GLU A 655 17.86 -4.60 23.39
CA GLU A 655 18.76 -4.64 24.55
C GLU A 655 18.50 -3.54 25.58
N LEU A 656 18.14 -2.34 25.12
CA LEU A 656 17.83 -1.21 26.00
C LEU A 656 16.48 -1.44 26.67
N ASP A 657 15.47 -1.85 25.90
CA ASP A 657 14.11 -2.09 26.39
C ASP A 657 14.08 -3.24 27.42
N LEU A 658 14.84 -4.33 27.19
CA LEU A 658 14.97 -5.43 28.15
C LEU A 658 15.64 -5.01 29.46
N ARG A 659 16.66 -4.16 29.39
CA ARG A 659 17.32 -3.61 30.59
C ARG A 659 16.36 -2.75 31.39
N ASP A 660 15.54 -1.96 30.71
CA ASP A 660 14.56 -1.10 31.36
C ASP A 660 13.44 -1.92 32.02
N ALA A 661 12.90 -2.94 31.34
CA ALA A 661 11.92 -3.85 31.92
C ALA A 661 12.47 -4.59 33.16
N THR A 662 13.73 -5.02 33.12
CA THR A 662 14.39 -5.69 34.26
C THR A 662 14.54 -4.75 35.45
N LYS A 663 15.08 -3.54 35.23
CA LYS A 663 15.20 -2.52 36.29
C LYS A 663 13.86 -2.15 36.89
N MET A 664 12.84 -1.99 36.05
CA MET A 664 11.50 -1.67 36.54
C MET A 664 10.87 -2.82 37.30
N SER A 665 11.06 -4.07 36.89
CA SER A 665 10.62 -5.23 37.67
C SER A 665 11.26 -5.27 39.06
N GLU A 666 12.56 -4.97 39.16
CA GLU A 666 13.24 -4.87 40.46
C GLU A 666 12.70 -3.72 41.31
N HIS A 667 12.47 -2.55 40.71
CA HIS A 667 11.88 -1.40 41.40
C HIS A 667 10.47 -1.71 41.90
N LEU A 668 9.63 -2.35 41.08
CA LEU A 668 8.29 -2.78 41.46
C LEU A 668 8.34 -3.76 42.65
N GLN A 669 9.25 -4.72 42.64
CA GLN A 669 9.42 -5.69 43.73
C GLN A 669 9.95 -5.05 45.01
N LYS A 670 10.96 -4.16 44.93
CA LYS A 670 11.67 -3.61 46.09
C LYS A 670 10.93 -2.42 46.72
N ASP A 671 10.48 -1.48 45.89
CA ASP A 671 10.06 -0.16 46.36
C ASP A 671 8.53 0.02 46.38
N ILE A 672 7.80 -0.61 45.44
CA ILE A 672 6.36 -0.36 45.27
C ILE A 672 5.48 -1.45 45.88
N PHE A 673 5.84 -2.72 45.65
CA PHE A 673 5.08 -3.92 46.03
C PHE A 673 5.93 -4.94 46.83
N PRO A 674 6.57 -4.56 47.94
CA PRO A 674 7.46 -5.45 48.71
C PRO A 674 6.76 -6.67 49.32
N ASN A 675 5.44 -6.59 49.53
CA ASN A 675 4.65 -7.66 50.12
C ASN A 675 4.06 -8.66 49.11
N TYR A 676 4.29 -8.44 47.82
CA TYR A 676 3.75 -9.27 46.74
C TYR A 676 4.88 -9.86 45.92
N LYS A 677 4.67 -11.04 45.35
CA LYS A 677 5.66 -11.68 44.48
C LYS A 677 5.53 -11.14 43.06
N VAL A 678 6.57 -10.44 42.62
CA VAL A 678 6.73 -9.91 41.26
C VAL A 678 7.72 -10.79 40.52
N ASN A 679 7.43 -11.13 39.27
CA ASN A 679 8.37 -11.86 38.42
C ASN A 679 8.39 -11.29 37.01
N LEU A 680 9.52 -11.46 36.32
CA LEU A 680 9.75 -10.98 34.96
C LEU A 680 9.66 -12.15 33.97
N LEU A 681 8.95 -11.95 32.88
CA LEU A 681 8.92 -12.86 31.74
C LEU A 681 9.31 -12.12 30.47
N HIS A 682 10.38 -12.55 29.80
CA HIS A 682 10.85 -11.90 28.57
C HIS A 682 11.28 -12.89 27.48
N GLY A 683 11.45 -12.39 26.25
CA GLY A 683 11.56 -13.22 25.03
C GLY A 683 12.80 -14.09 24.99
N ARG A 684 13.89 -13.61 25.60
CA ARG A 684 15.18 -14.32 25.67
C ARG A 684 15.26 -15.44 26.71
N MET A 685 14.25 -15.60 27.58
CA MET A 685 14.24 -16.70 28.56
C MET A 685 14.07 -18.05 27.86
N LYS A 686 14.64 -19.10 28.44
CA LYS A 686 14.45 -20.48 27.96
C LYS A 686 12.99 -20.89 28.10
N SER A 687 12.51 -21.76 27.22
CA SER A 687 11.11 -22.21 27.22
C SER A 687 10.69 -22.81 28.56
N GLU A 688 11.53 -23.67 29.15
CA GLU A 688 11.32 -24.30 30.47
C GLU A 688 11.11 -23.26 31.59
N GLU A 689 11.89 -22.17 31.58
CA GLU A 689 11.78 -21.09 32.57
C GLU A 689 10.49 -20.29 32.41
N LYS A 690 10.12 -19.98 31.16
CA LYS A 690 8.85 -19.30 30.85
C LYS A 690 7.65 -20.14 31.30
N GLU A 691 7.67 -21.43 31.01
CA GLU A 691 6.64 -22.38 31.43
C GLU A 691 6.53 -22.46 32.95
N ALA A 692 7.66 -22.54 33.67
CA ALA A 692 7.68 -22.56 35.12
C ALA A 692 7.09 -21.27 35.72
N ILE A 693 7.45 -20.09 35.17
CA ILE A 693 6.91 -18.79 35.62
C ILE A 693 5.41 -18.70 35.34
N MET A 694 4.96 -19.10 34.15
CA MET A 694 3.54 -19.08 33.80
C MET A 694 2.72 -20.05 34.66
N LYS A 695 3.25 -21.23 34.96
CA LYS A 695 2.62 -22.19 35.88
C LYS A 695 2.53 -21.64 37.30
N ALA A 696 3.59 -20.98 37.77
CA ALA A 696 3.61 -20.31 39.07
C ALA A 696 2.60 -19.13 39.12
N PHE A 697 2.47 -18.38 38.02
CA PHE A 697 1.46 -17.33 37.91
C PHE A 697 0.04 -17.92 37.89
N LYS A 698 -0.25 -18.92 37.07
CA LYS A 698 -1.58 -19.57 37.03
C LYS A 698 -1.98 -20.20 38.37
N SER A 699 -1.03 -20.70 39.15
CA SER A 699 -1.25 -21.25 40.50
C SER A 699 -1.23 -20.20 41.62
N GLN A 700 -1.30 -18.91 41.29
CA GLN A 700 -1.32 -17.77 42.22
C GLN A 700 -0.09 -17.65 43.12
N GLN A 701 1.02 -18.32 42.78
CA GLN A 701 2.29 -18.17 43.51
C GLN A 701 2.98 -16.85 43.18
N ILE A 702 2.68 -16.26 42.01
CA ILE A 702 3.15 -14.94 41.57
C ILE A 702 1.94 -14.00 41.49
N ASN A 703 2.04 -12.82 42.09
CA ASN A 703 0.92 -11.86 42.13
C ASN A 703 0.97 -10.88 40.96
N ILE A 704 2.18 -10.43 40.58
CA ILE A 704 2.41 -9.48 39.49
C ILE A 704 3.35 -10.11 38.48
N LEU A 705 2.90 -10.22 37.23
CA LEU A 705 3.76 -10.63 36.12
C LEU A 705 4.15 -9.42 35.29
N VAL A 706 5.43 -9.04 35.38
CA VAL A 706 6.04 -8.08 34.47
C VAL A 706 6.44 -8.83 33.21
N SER A 707 6.06 -8.35 32.04
CA SER A 707 6.48 -8.96 30.81
C SER A 707 6.68 -7.96 29.70
N THR A 708 7.29 -8.44 28.63
CA THR A 708 7.37 -7.73 27.37
C THR A 708 6.30 -8.26 26.41
N THR A 709 6.41 -8.01 25.10
CA THR A 709 5.49 -8.50 24.05
C THR A 709 5.32 -10.03 23.98
N VAL A 710 5.86 -10.79 24.92
CA VAL A 710 5.81 -12.26 24.99
C VAL A 710 4.49 -12.77 25.57
N ILE A 711 3.73 -11.95 26.31
CA ILE A 711 2.38 -12.31 26.80
C ILE A 711 1.38 -12.56 25.65
N GLU A 712 1.70 -12.17 24.41
CA GLU A 712 0.89 -12.44 23.20
C GLU A 712 0.47 -13.93 23.04
N VAL A 713 1.10 -14.86 23.77
CA VAL A 713 0.70 -16.27 23.81
C VAL A 713 -0.53 -16.43 24.71
N GLY A 714 -1.70 -16.70 24.09
CA GLY A 714 -3.05 -16.81 24.67
C GLY A 714 -3.24 -17.71 25.90
N ILE A 715 -2.66 -17.32 27.03
CA ILE A 715 -2.80 -17.99 28.32
C ILE A 715 -3.94 -17.31 29.08
N ASP A 716 -4.98 -18.07 29.39
CA ASP A 716 -6.11 -17.60 30.18
C ASP A 716 -5.84 -17.78 31.68
N VAL A 717 -5.73 -16.65 32.40
CA VAL A 717 -5.60 -16.61 33.87
C VAL A 717 -6.82 -15.89 34.44
N PRO A 718 -7.89 -16.61 34.82
CA PRO A 718 -9.16 -16.00 35.24
C PRO A 718 -9.05 -15.06 36.45
N ASN A 719 -8.02 -15.23 37.29
CA ASN A 719 -7.77 -14.42 38.48
C ASN A 719 -6.97 -13.13 38.19
N ALA A 720 -6.48 -12.94 36.96
CA ALA A 720 -5.80 -11.71 36.55
C ALA A 720 -6.84 -10.69 36.05
N THR A 721 -7.03 -9.60 36.80
CA THR A 721 -8.12 -8.65 36.59
C THR A 721 -7.67 -7.26 36.13
N VAL A 722 -6.38 -6.97 36.21
CA VAL A 722 -5.78 -5.71 35.77
C VAL A 722 -4.59 -5.97 34.86
N MET A 723 -4.52 -5.21 33.76
CA MET A 723 -3.37 -5.13 32.88
C MET A 723 -2.94 -3.67 32.77
N VAL A 724 -1.65 -3.42 32.93
CA VAL A 724 -1.03 -2.10 32.76
C VAL A 724 -0.05 -2.19 31.59
N ILE A 725 -0.20 -1.30 30.62
CA ILE A 725 0.69 -1.22 29.45
C ILE A 725 1.46 0.10 29.55
N GLU A 726 2.76 0.01 29.77
CA GLU A 726 3.66 1.16 29.77
C GLU A 726 4.03 1.52 28.33
N HIS A 727 4.22 2.80 28.03
CA HIS A 727 4.59 3.28 26.69
C HIS A 727 3.68 2.74 25.56
N ALA A 728 2.36 2.75 25.79
CA ALA A 728 1.36 2.22 24.87
C ALA A 728 1.44 2.80 23.44
N GLU A 729 1.99 4.01 23.28
CA GLU A 729 2.25 4.63 21.97
C GLU A 729 3.24 3.87 21.07
N ARG A 730 4.02 2.95 21.66
CA ARG A 730 4.99 2.11 20.95
C ARG A 730 4.41 0.79 20.47
N PHE A 731 3.17 0.47 20.82
CA PHE A 731 2.50 -0.76 20.39
C PHE A 731 1.60 -0.50 19.18
N GLY A 732 1.50 -1.50 18.30
CA GLY A 732 0.44 -1.52 17.30
C GLY A 732 -0.93 -1.66 17.97
N LEU A 733 -1.99 -1.06 17.41
CA LEU A 733 -3.33 -1.14 17.98
C LEU A 733 -3.84 -2.57 18.15
N SER A 734 -3.48 -3.48 17.24
CA SER A 734 -3.82 -4.89 17.35
C SER A 734 -3.12 -5.57 18.53
N GLN A 735 -1.88 -5.18 18.83
CA GLN A 735 -1.13 -5.71 19.98
C GLN A 735 -1.65 -5.20 21.32
N LEU A 736 -2.25 -4.00 21.35
CA LEU A 736 -2.92 -3.47 22.53
C LEU A 736 -4.29 -4.13 22.78
N HIS A 737 -4.94 -4.59 21.71
CA HIS A 737 -6.24 -5.28 21.78
C HIS A 737 -6.08 -6.73 22.22
N GLN A 738 -5.02 -7.40 21.77
CA GLN A 738 -4.58 -8.71 22.27
C GLN A 738 -4.22 -8.61 23.76
#